data_AF-A0A820SGC8-F1
#
_entry.id   AF-A0A820SGC8-F1
#
_cell.length_a   1.000
_cell.length_b   1.000
_cell.length_c   1.000
_cell.angle_alpha   90.00
_cell.angle_beta   90.00
_cell.angle_gamma   90.00
#
_symmetry.space_group_name_H-M   'P 1'
#
loop_
_entity.id
_entity.type
_entity.pdbx_description
1 polymer ?
#
loop_
_entity_poly.entity_id
_entity_poly.type
_entity_poly.pdbx_seq_one_letter_code
_entity_poly.pdbx_strand_id
1 'polypeptide(L)'
;MEQSASAGPVQIVSITEDHKFELDEKKLKQILYHRRAIGKKISLVSIAGDFRKGKSFLLDFFLRYLRAQHNTEWIGRENEPLKGFDWRGGATRHTTGMIMWSEPFLLSLPDGEEIAVFLMDTQGTFDSNSTVFENAFIFALTLLVSSVTVYNIMHNLQEDNLQHLSFFAEYGVLAIDAYHTSPFQQLTFLVRDWQFEYETAYGFDGGEDILSDRLRIRENQHRDLELVRSRLRQCFRKVNCFLMPHPGLKVTNRKDFDGRLVDIEEDFKKQLLTLVPEVFRLDNPNFIKEINGEQITSTDLFEYFRVVTFNQETTLIEDLSNEFFYEIFEYLDSYEIYQAFFDLNNRFQQLLNSSYLLFKIRHCYSQSKEIIMNKYKQIFLHNKNQIFSVHLWILPDNNQFISSFTIDSSFIRLESLVFRPIEPDLLISLLPKLIYLPRLFSLTIDTWSALKDLGNIYQLIFNLRKLKYIKYKATESDDFDITVSLSIATNEQQVSTIEYLIIDHPCAYNELYNIISYTPQLRRLKFLNLSESNISIEVIKPMTLSNLTHLSINNYQMTFDEFEIFIKKLYSSKLKVLSFTTIVQDIAYLDANRWEEFILQNLPKLEEFILQNLPKLEEFYFKYSTYFEDHYETPMYSGKRDQFISPFWIERRWILQAEIELDNLIYSIRPYKKRWYEYNTQHKMINSCDQLSKFMRLILVNKSSEGWPNSLAINKYISHVLTVTQIHHMETQEHFFIGKLREILDLLSELDTLQIFSLSFSQSTYLSREEIEDLLFLSTKNQITKLCLEIIILIEEVYFLIEIFPRINHLQVNFIHSMDVELFVRLILIQIKIKSNHPLRLLCFCVAAADDEMVHKLEKMINIENLLVDFTVKHVMNEIYLQWK
;
A
#
# COMPACT_ATOMS: atom_id res chain seq x y z
N MET A 1 -7.45 -55.99 32.71
CA MET A 1 -8.68 -55.18 32.68
C MET A 1 -8.27 -53.77 32.32
N GLU A 2 -8.17 -53.46 31.03
CA GLU A 2 -7.99 -52.06 30.58
C GLU A 2 -9.35 -51.37 30.74
N GLN A 3 -9.40 -50.36 31.62
CA GLN A 3 -10.52 -49.44 31.70
C GLN A 3 -10.67 -48.78 30.33
N SER A 4 -11.81 -48.99 29.66
CA SER A 4 -12.14 -48.32 28.41
C SER A 4 -12.19 -46.82 28.65
N ALA A 5 -11.14 -46.10 28.23
CA ALA A 5 -11.19 -44.64 28.17
C ALA A 5 -12.39 -44.24 27.30
N SER A 6 -13.23 -43.33 27.78
CA SER A 6 -14.37 -42.83 27.01
C SER A 6 -13.89 -42.13 25.74
N ALA A 7 -14.51 -42.41 24.60
CA ALA A 7 -14.21 -41.75 23.32
C ALA A 7 -14.20 -40.22 23.47
N GLY A 8 -13.19 -39.55 22.90
CA GLY A 8 -12.99 -38.11 23.08
C GLY A 8 -12.05 -37.47 22.05
N PRO A 9 -11.91 -36.13 22.09
CA PRO A 9 -10.96 -35.40 21.26
C PRO A 9 -9.52 -35.68 21.72
N VAL A 10 -8.62 -35.92 20.77
CA VAL A 10 -7.20 -36.20 21.02
C VAL A 10 -6.35 -35.30 20.13
N GLN A 11 -5.53 -34.45 20.75
CA GLN A 11 -4.59 -33.61 20.02
C GLN A 11 -3.46 -34.46 19.44
N ILE A 12 -3.32 -34.42 18.12
CA ILE A 12 -2.34 -35.21 17.35
C ILE A 12 -1.20 -34.34 16.79
N VAL A 13 -1.45 -33.06 16.54
CA VAL A 13 -0.42 -32.08 16.15
C VAL A 13 -0.47 -30.92 17.12
N SER A 14 0.68 -30.51 17.64
CA SER A 14 0.86 -29.32 18.50
C SER A 14 1.86 -28.35 17.91
N ILE A 15 1.73 -27.07 18.28
CA ILE A 15 2.69 -26.02 17.95
C ILE A 15 3.42 -25.65 19.25
N THR A 16 4.75 -25.74 19.26
CA THR A 16 5.59 -25.39 20.41
C THR A 16 5.73 -23.88 20.56
N GLU A 17 6.30 -23.42 21.68
CA GLU A 17 6.61 -22.00 21.90
C GLU A 17 7.61 -21.45 20.87
N ASP A 18 8.47 -22.30 20.31
CA ASP A 18 9.43 -21.95 19.27
C ASP A 18 8.83 -22.00 17.85
N HIS A 19 7.50 -21.99 17.71
CA HIS A 19 6.78 -22.06 16.43
C HIS A 19 7.09 -23.32 15.60
N LYS A 20 7.45 -24.44 16.25
CA LYS A 20 7.69 -25.74 15.59
C LYS A 20 6.47 -26.65 15.68
N PHE A 21 6.27 -27.43 14.63
CA PHE A 21 5.22 -28.44 14.57
C PHE A 21 5.70 -29.77 15.14
N GLU A 22 4.93 -30.33 16.08
CA GLU A 22 5.20 -31.64 16.65
C GLU A 22 4.01 -32.57 16.41
N LEU A 23 4.28 -33.70 15.76
CA LEU A 23 3.32 -34.81 15.59
C LEU A 23 3.45 -35.78 16.76
N ASP A 24 2.37 -35.98 17.51
CA ASP A 24 2.29 -37.05 18.51
C ASP A 24 1.97 -38.38 17.81
N GLU A 25 3.01 -39.00 17.24
CA GLU A 25 2.90 -40.27 16.52
C GLU A 25 2.25 -41.36 17.37
N LYS A 26 2.48 -41.37 18.69
CA LYS A 26 1.93 -42.39 19.58
C LYS A 26 0.41 -42.25 19.65
N LYS A 27 -0.10 -41.04 19.84
CA LYS A 27 -1.55 -40.76 19.85
C LYS A 27 -2.16 -41.01 18.48
N LEU A 28 -1.54 -40.52 17.40
CA LEU A 28 -2.06 -40.73 16.05
C LEU A 28 -2.13 -42.24 15.72
N LYS A 29 -1.09 -43.00 16.07
CA LYS A 29 -1.07 -44.45 15.91
C LYS A 29 -2.17 -45.13 16.72
N GLN A 30 -2.41 -44.73 17.97
CA GLN A 30 -3.50 -45.29 18.78
C GLN A 30 -4.88 -45.12 18.12
N ILE A 31 -5.11 -44.00 17.43
CA ILE A 31 -6.36 -43.70 16.74
C ILE A 31 -6.47 -44.49 15.42
N LEU A 32 -5.46 -44.41 14.56
CA LEU A 32 -5.50 -45.00 13.22
C LEU A 32 -5.26 -46.52 13.21
N TYR A 33 -4.59 -47.07 14.23
CA TYR A 33 -4.48 -48.52 14.50
C TYR A 33 -5.57 -49.02 15.46
N HIS A 34 -6.66 -48.26 15.64
CA HIS A 34 -7.78 -48.76 16.44
C HIS A 34 -8.27 -50.10 15.87
N ARG A 35 -8.48 -51.11 16.73
CA ARG A 35 -8.82 -52.50 16.34
C ARG A 35 -10.00 -52.65 15.36
N ARG A 36 -10.91 -51.67 15.35
CA ARG A 36 -12.07 -51.62 14.45
C ARG A 36 -11.74 -51.06 13.05
N ALA A 37 -10.67 -50.28 12.91
CA ALA A 37 -10.30 -49.58 11.67
C ALA A 37 -9.19 -50.29 10.88
N ILE A 38 -8.30 -51.05 11.54
CA ILE A 38 -7.18 -51.75 10.88
C ILE A 38 -7.69 -52.57 9.68
N GLY A 39 -7.02 -52.39 8.54
CA GLY A 39 -7.31 -53.11 7.29
C GLY A 39 -8.54 -52.61 6.53
N LYS A 40 -9.29 -51.65 7.06
CA LYS A 40 -10.41 -51.02 6.36
C LYS A 40 -9.95 -49.79 5.59
N LYS A 41 -10.59 -49.53 4.45
CA LYS A 41 -10.50 -48.24 3.75
C LYS A 41 -10.94 -47.11 4.67
N ILE A 42 -10.38 -45.93 4.48
CA ILE A 42 -10.58 -44.79 5.39
C ILE A 42 -11.22 -43.58 4.70
N SER A 43 -12.09 -42.89 5.42
CA SER A 43 -12.51 -41.51 5.13
C SER A 43 -12.11 -40.63 6.31
N LEU A 44 -11.40 -39.54 6.03
CA LEU A 44 -11.08 -38.52 7.02
C LEU A 44 -11.82 -37.24 6.64
N VAL A 45 -12.82 -36.89 7.47
CA VAL A 45 -13.62 -35.68 7.31
C VAL A 45 -13.09 -34.61 8.26
N SER A 46 -12.71 -33.48 7.70
CA SER A 46 -12.06 -32.41 8.45
C SER A 46 -12.78 -31.09 8.27
N ILE A 47 -12.71 -30.23 9.29
CA ILE A 47 -13.15 -28.84 9.18
C ILE A 47 -11.95 -27.90 9.35
N ALA A 48 -11.85 -26.90 8.47
CA ALA A 48 -10.79 -25.91 8.47
C ALA A 48 -11.34 -24.51 8.27
N GLY A 49 -10.53 -23.50 8.54
CA GLY A 49 -10.85 -22.08 8.31
C GLY A 49 -10.79 -21.24 9.58
N ASP A 50 -11.33 -20.03 9.49
CA ASP A 50 -10.97 -18.96 10.42
C ASP A 50 -11.27 -19.26 11.89
N PHE A 51 -10.47 -18.60 12.72
CA PHE A 51 -10.59 -18.66 14.15
C PHE A 51 -11.93 -18.08 14.68
N ARG A 52 -12.53 -18.77 15.67
CA ARG A 52 -13.81 -18.43 16.33
C ARG A 52 -15.06 -18.43 15.45
N LYS A 53 -15.05 -19.18 14.35
CA LYS A 53 -16.20 -19.27 13.44
C LYS A 53 -17.06 -20.53 13.61
N GLY A 54 -17.03 -21.14 14.81
CA GLY A 54 -17.94 -22.25 15.17
C GLY A 54 -17.65 -23.58 14.46
N LYS A 55 -16.37 -23.94 14.28
CA LYS A 55 -15.93 -25.20 13.66
C LYS A 55 -16.25 -26.44 14.51
N SER A 56 -15.72 -26.49 15.72
CA SER A 56 -15.91 -27.61 16.67
C SER A 56 -17.39 -27.80 17.04
N PHE A 57 -18.16 -26.70 17.13
CA PHE A 57 -19.62 -26.73 17.29
C PHE A 57 -20.32 -27.49 16.16
N LEU A 58 -19.89 -27.31 14.90
CA LEU A 58 -20.47 -28.03 13.76
C LEU A 58 -20.04 -29.51 13.75
N LEU A 59 -18.78 -29.80 14.06
CA LEU A 59 -18.28 -31.18 14.16
C LEU A 59 -19.03 -32.01 15.20
N ASP A 60 -19.52 -31.41 16.27
CA ASP A 60 -20.32 -32.13 17.26
C ASP A 60 -21.68 -32.59 16.70
N PHE A 61 -22.26 -31.88 15.73
CA PHE A 61 -23.42 -32.37 14.99
C PHE A 61 -23.05 -33.53 14.07
N PHE A 62 -21.86 -33.53 13.49
CA PHE A 62 -21.36 -34.66 12.70
C PHE A 62 -21.19 -35.90 13.59
N LEU A 63 -20.71 -35.72 14.83
CA LEU A 63 -20.64 -36.79 15.83
C LEU A 63 -22.04 -37.35 16.15
N ARG A 64 -23.06 -36.49 16.33
CA ARG A 64 -24.45 -36.94 16.54
C ARG A 64 -24.93 -37.79 15.37
N TYR A 65 -24.73 -37.33 14.14
CA TYR A 65 -25.10 -38.07 12.93
C TYR A 65 -24.45 -39.45 12.86
N LEU A 66 -23.13 -39.52 13.04
CA LEU A 66 -22.38 -40.78 12.97
C LEU A 66 -22.74 -41.77 14.09
N ARG A 67 -23.06 -41.27 15.29
CA ARG A 67 -23.54 -42.11 16.42
C ARG A 67 -24.95 -42.64 16.19
N ALA A 68 -25.78 -41.92 15.43
CA ALA A 68 -27.17 -42.28 15.20
C ALA A 68 -27.37 -43.41 14.17
N GLN A 69 -26.31 -43.82 13.44
CA GLN A 69 -26.29 -44.99 12.54
C GLN A 69 -27.56 -45.13 11.67
N HIS A 70 -27.86 -44.10 10.87
CA HIS A 70 -29.02 -44.03 9.94
C HIS A 70 -30.40 -43.76 10.56
N ASN A 71 -30.48 -43.37 11.84
CA ASN A 71 -31.73 -42.87 12.40
C ASN A 71 -32.13 -41.51 11.77
N THR A 72 -33.38 -41.38 11.32
CA THR A 72 -33.94 -40.15 10.74
C THR A 72 -34.00 -38.99 11.75
N GLU A 73 -33.99 -39.27 13.06
CA GLU A 73 -34.00 -38.27 14.14
C GLU A 73 -32.59 -38.02 14.72
N TRP A 74 -31.55 -38.09 13.88
CA TRP A 74 -30.15 -38.05 14.32
C TRP A 74 -29.73 -36.73 15.00
N ILE A 75 -30.42 -35.63 14.73
CA ILE A 75 -30.03 -34.30 15.21
C ILE A 75 -30.10 -34.19 16.75
N GLY A 76 -30.85 -35.07 17.41
CA GLY A 76 -30.98 -35.16 18.87
C GLY A 76 -32.27 -34.53 19.41
N ARG A 77 -32.48 -34.61 20.73
CA ARG A 77 -33.66 -34.02 21.38
C ARG A 77 -33.50 -32.53 21.65
N GLU A 78 -34.61 -31.80 21.70
CA GLU A 78 -34.63 -30.33 21.88
C GLU A 78 -33.82 -29.84 23.10
N ASN A 79 -33.89 -30.57 24.22
CA ASN A 79 -33.24 -30.22 25.48
C ASN A 79 -31.90 -30.95 25.73
N GLU A 80 -31.36 -31.64 24.73
CA GLU A 80 -30.11 -32.40 24.87
C GLU A 80 -28.89 -31.51 24.57
N PRO A 81 -27.94 -31.34 25.52
CA PRO A 81 -26.70 -30.58 25.29
C PRO A 81 -25.83 -31.20 24.20
N LEU A 82 -25.10 -30.37 23.47
CA LEU A 82 -24.16 -30.81 22.44
C LEU A 82 -22.82 -31.16 23.09
N LYS A 83 -22.27 -32.34 22.78
CA LYS A 83 -21.04 -32.86 23.40
C LYS A 83 -20.16 -33.54 22.37
N GLY A 84 -18.86 -33.24 22.43
CA GLY A 84 -17.86 -33.87 21.58
C GLY A 84 -16.51 -33.17 21.72
N PHE A 85 -16.10 -32.48 20.66
CA PHE A 85 -14.95 -31.60 20.67
C PHE A 85 -15.19 -30.41 21.60
N ASP A 86 -14.14 -29.91 22.24
CA ASP A 86 -14.31 -28.80 23.15
C ASP A 86 -14.57 -27.49 22.39
N TRP A 87 -15.70 -26.83 22.68
CA TRP A 87 -16.05 -25.54 22.12
C TRP A 87 -16.63 -24.61 23.19
N ARG A 88 -16.40 -23.29 23.02
CA ARG A 88 -16.92 -22.25 23.93
C ARG A 88 -17.04 -20.90 23.24
N GLY A 89 -17.87 -19.98 23.76
CA GLY A 89 -17.89 -18.55 23.40
C GLY A 89 -16.67 -17.76 23.94
N GLY A 90 -16.48 -16.49 23.51
CA GLY A 90 -15.28 -15.65 23.84
C GLY A 90 -14.38 -15.26 22.66
N ALA A 91 -13.35 -14.42 22.89
CA ALA A 91 -12.47 -13.89 21.83
C ALA A 91 -11.11 -14.63 21.71
N THR A 92 -10.70 -15.41 22.72
CA THR A 92 -9.40 -16.08 22.78
C THR A 92 -9.43 -17.51 22.27
N ARG A 93 -8.26 -18.02 21.86
CA ARG A 93 -8.17 -19.31 21.17
C ARG A 93 -8.51 -20.52 22.00
N HIS A 94 -8.99 -21.55 21.31
CA HIS A 94 -9.45 -22.78 21.94
C HIS A 94 -8.69 -23.99 21.38
N THR A 95 -8.86 -24.28 20.09
CA THR A 95 -8.16 -25.36 19.39
C THR A 95 -6.77 -24.88 18.94
N THR A 96 -5.72 -25.61 19.30
CA THR A 96 -4.34 -25.42 18.79
C THR A 96 -3.88 -26.68 18.04
N GLY A 97 -3.19 -26.50 16.92
CA GLY A 97 -2.78 -27.61 16.05
C GLY A 97 -3.95 -28.41 15.46
N MET A 98 -3.90 -29.74 15.54
CA MET A 98 -4.92 -30.64 14.97
C MET A 98 -5.41 -31.64 16.01
N ILE A 99 -6.73 -31.81 16.09
CA ILE A 99 -7.41 -32.67 17.07
C ILE A 99 -8.26 -33.69 16.32
N MET A 100 -8.09 -34.97 16.64
CA MET A 100 -8.81 -36.08 16.02
C MET A 100 -9.71 -36.77 17.03
N TRP A 101 -10.88 -37.25 16.61
CA TRP A 101 -11.73 -38.07 17.48
C TRP A 101 -11.09 -39.44 17.71
N SER A 102 -11.05 -39.91 18.96
CA SER A 102 -10.26 -41.08 19.35
C SER A 102 -10.75 -42.42 18.80
N GLU A 103 -12.01 -42.50 18.37
CA GLU A 103 -12.63 -43.74 17.91
C GLU A 103 -13.15 -43.63 16.47
N PRO A 104 -12.95 -44.67 15.62
CA PRO A 104 -13.52 -44.71 14.29
C PRO A 104 -15.03 -44.98 14.31
N PHE A 105 -15.73 -44.42 13.34
CA PHE A 105 -17.09 -44.79 12.99
C PHE A 105 -17.07 -45.76 11.81
N LEU A 106 -17.85 -46.83 11.87
CA LEU A 106 -17.91 -47.84 10.82
C LEU A 106 -19.16 -47.64 9.99
N LEU A 107 -18.99 -47.42 8.69
CA LEU A 107 -20.09 -47.23 7.74
C LEU A 107 -19.98 -48.29 6.64
N SER A 108 -21.12 -48.83 6.21
CA SER A 108 -21.20 -49.81 5.12
C SER A 108 -21.51 -49.11 3.81
N LEU A 109 -20.62 -49.23 2.83
CA LEU A 109 -20.81 -48.74 1.47
C LEU A 109 -21.99 -49.47 0.77
N PRO A 110 -22.50 -48.94 -0.36
CA PRO A 110 -23.59 -49.58 -1.11
C PRO A 110 -23.29 -51.01 -1.58
N ASP A 111 -22.01 -51.37 -1.74
CA ASP A 111 -21.55 -52.72 -2.11
C ASP A 111 -21.38 -53.66 -0.91
N GLY A 112 -21.61 -53.17 0.32
CA GLY A 112 -21.49 -53.90 1.57
C GLY A 112 -20.10 -53.84 2.21
N GLU A 113 -19.11 -53.21 1.57
CA GLU A 113 -17.78 -53.03 2.17
C GLU A 113 -17.85 -52.04 3.35
N GLU A 114 -17.25 -52.42 4.48
CA GLU A 114 -17.23 -51.60 5.69
C GLU A 114 -15.97 -50.73 5.73
N ILE A 115 -16.14 -49.42 5.87
CA ILE A 115 -15.03 -48.45 5.93
C ILE A 115 -14.93 -47.79 7.31
N ALA A 116 -13.75 -47.25 7.63
CA ALA A 116 -13.50 -46.47 8.84
C ALA A 116 -13.60 -44.96 8.54
N VAL A 117 -14.46 -44.26 9.26
CA VAL A 117 -14.62 -42.80 9.17
C VAL A 117 -14.09 -42.14 10.43
N PHE A 118 -13.26 -41.12 10.25
CA PHE A 118 -12.72 -40.30 11.33
C PHE A 118 -13.08 -38.82 11.14
N LEU A 119 -13.10 -38.08 12.25
CA LEU A 119 -13.32 -36.64 12.27
C LEU A 119 -12.08 -35.93 12.80
N MET A 120 -11.75 -34.80 12.18
CA MET A 120 -10.64 -33.95 12.60
C MET A 120 -11.04 -32.48 12.67
N ASP A 121 -10.77 -31.86 13.82
CA ASP A 121 -10.85 -30.42 14.05
C ASP A 121 -9.46 -29.80 13.92
N THR A 122 -9.42 -28.56 13.46
CA THR A 122 -8.16 -27.86 13.18
C THR A 122 -8.14 -26.49 13.85
N GLN A 123 -6.93 -25.99 14.11
CA GLN A 123 -6.73 -24.62 14.57
C GLN A 123 -7.36 -23.64 13.58
N GLY A 124 -7.90 -22.55 14.13
CA GLY A 124 -8.37 -21.46 13.31
C GLY A 124 -7.24 -20.67 12.68
N THR A 125 -7.32 -20.46 11.37
CA THR A 125 -6.38 -19.58 10.65
C THR A 125 -6.55 -18.13 11.09
N PHE A 126 -5.46 -17.36 10.99
CA PHE A 126 -5.41 -15.92 11.24
C PHE A 126 -5.78 -15.49 12.67
N ASP A 127 -5.34 -16.26 13.68
CA ASP A 127 -5.35 -15.78 15.07
C ASP A 127 -4.21 -14.76 15.31
N SER A 128 -4.26 -14.04 16.44
CA SER A 128 -3.27 -12.99 16.76
C SER A 128 -1.87 -13.51 17.12
N ASN A 129 -1.70 -14.83 17.22
CA ASN A 129 -0.53 -15.48 17.79
C ASN A 129 0.12 -16.47 16.82
N SER A 130 -0.43 -16.63 15.61
CA SER A 130 0.04 -17.58 14.60
C SER A 130 0.54 -16.91 13.33
N THR A 131 1.66 -17.41 12.82
CA THR A 131 2.27 -16.88 11.59
C THR A 131 1.51 -17.33 10.34
N VAL A 132 1.73 -16.66 9.21
CA VAL A 132 1.17 -17.09 7.91
C VAL A 132 1.69 -18.47 7.52
N PHE A 133 2.96 -18.77 7.81
CA PHE A 133 3.55 -20.09 7.61
C PHE A 133 2.81 -21.14 8.44
N GLU A 134 2.50 -20.84 9.70
CA GLU A 134 1.79 -21.80 10.54
C GLU A 134 0.39 -22.11 10.04
N ASN A 135 -0.33 -21.07 9.62
CA ASN A 135 -1.65 -21.20 9.02
C ASN A 135 -1.59 -22.04 7.74
N ALA A 136 -0.57 -21.81 6.89
CA ALA A 136 -0.35 -22.57 5.67
C ALA A 136 -0.06 -24.04 5.94
N PHE A 137 0.81 -24.33 6.90
CA PHE A 137 1.17 -25.70 7.29
C PHE A 137 -0.06 -26.49 7.77
N ILE A 138 -0.81 -25.97 8.75
CA ILE A 138 -1.97 -26.66 9.32
C ILE A 138 -3.04 -26.88 8.24
N PHE A 139 -3.29 -25.87 7.40
CA PHE A 139 -4.30 -25.96 6.36
C PHE A 139 -3.89 -26.94 5.26
N ALA A 140 -2.66 -26.84 4.76
CA ALA A 140 -2.12 -27.75 3.74
C ALA A 140 -2.09 -29.20 4.22
N LEU A 141 -1.60 -29.44 5.44
CA LEU A 141 -1.60 -30.77 6.05
C LEU A 141 -3.03 -31.32 6.14
N THR A 142 -4.01 -30.49 6.54
CA THR A 142 -5.43 -30.85 6.55
C THR A 142 -5.92 -31.28 5.17
N LEU A 143 -5.61 -30.51 4.12
CA LEU A 143 -5.99 -30.86 2.75
C LEU A 143 -5.35 -32.18 2.28
N LEU A 144 -4.08 -32.40 2.62
CA LEU A 144 -3.33 -33.59 2.25
C LEU A 144 -3.90 -34.86 2.89
N VAL A 145 -4.24 -34.82 4.19
CA VAL A 145 -4.67 -36.04 4.90
C VAL A 145 -6.16 -36.33 4.75
N SER A 146 -6.98 -35.32 4.46
CA SER A 146 -8.44 -35.46 4.41
C SER A 146 -8.94 -35.97 3.05
N SER A 147 -10.04 -36.72 3.05
CA SER A 147 -10.79 -37.01 1.83
C SER A 147 -11.88 -35.97 1.58
N VAL A 148 -12.51 -35.48 2.66
CA VAL A 148 -13.49 -34.40 2.63
C VAL A 148 -13.06 -33.30 3.58
N THR A 149 -12.85 -32.10 3.04
CA THR A 149 -12.54 -30.90 3.84
C THR A 149 -13.69 -29.92 3.77
N VAL A 150 -14.22 -29.51 4.92
CA VAL A 150 -15.20 -28.44 5.04
C VAL A 150 -14.46 -27.14 5.38
N TYR A 151 -14.42 -26.19 4.45
CA TYR A 151 -13.81 -24.89 4.67
C TYR A 151 -14.85 -23.89 5.16
N ASN A 152 -14.81 -23.62 6.47
CA ASN A 152 -15.79 -22.82 7.20
C ASN A 152 -15.44 -21.32 7.11
N ILE A 153 -16.25 -20.57 6.36
CA ILE A 153 -16.13 -19.14 6.07
C ILE A 153 -17.33 -18.40 6.67
N MET A 154 -17.18 -17.13 7.04
CA MET A 154 -18.30 -16.31 7.53
C MET A 154 -18.83 -15.35 6.47
N HIS A 155 -20.14 -15.17 6.48
CA HIS A 155 -20.93 -14.17 5.75
C HIS A 155 -20.93 -14.32 4.23
N ASN A 156 -19.77 -14.41 3.57
CA ASN A 156 -19.68 -14.47 2.12
C ASN A 156 -18.38 -15.16 1.67
N LEU A 157 -18.38 -15.67 0.44
CA LEU A 157 -17.17 -16.14 -0.24
C LEU A 157 -16.49 -14.94 -0.94
N GLN A 158 -15.42 -14.45 -0.32
CA GLN A 158 -14.65 -13.28 -0.75
C GLN A 158 -13.32 -13.69 -1.45
N GLU A 159 -12.69 -12.74 -2.14
CA GLU A 159 -11.49 -13.01 -2.95
C GLU A 159 -10.27 -13.37 -2.08
N ASP A 160 -10.14 -12.79 -0.89
CA ASP A 160 -9.11 -13.14 0.09
C ASP A 160 -9.26 -14.61 0.53
N ASN A 161 -10.48 -15.12 0.68
CA ASN A 161 -10.69 -16.54 0.99
C ASN A 161 -10.18 -17.45 -0.15
N LEU A 162 -10.40 -17.04 -1.40
CA LEU A 162 -9.90 -17.77 -2.58
C LEU A 162 -8.38 -17.70 -2.69
N GLN A 163 -7.79 -16.54 -2.41
CA GLN A 163 -6.34 -16.34 -2.41
C GLN A 163 -5.66 -17.16 -1.31
N HIS A 164 -6.16 -17.11 -0.08
CA HIS A 164 -5.65 -17.90 1.03
C HIS A 164 -5.74 -19.41 0.75
N LEU A 165 -6.90 -19.87 0.28
CA LEU A 165 -7.06 -21.28 -0.10
C LEU A 165 -6.10 -21.67 -1.22
N SER A 166 -5.96 -20.84 -2.26
CA SER A 166 -5.03 -21.10 -3.37
C SER A 166 -3.60 -21.20 -2.85
N PHE A 167 -3.19 -20.32 -1.95
CA PHE A 167 -1.85 -20.33 -1.35
C PHE A 167 -1.63 -21.58 -0.48
N PHE A 168 -2.57 -21.94 0.39
CA PHE A 168 -2.47 -23.13 1.24
C PHE A 168 -2.49 -24.43 0.43
N ALA A 169 -3.33 -24.50 -0.61
CA ALA A 169 -3.38 -25.62 -1.54
C ALA A 169 -2.05 -25.78 -2.29
N GLU A 170 -1.47 -24.67 -2.76
CA GLU A 170 -0.17 -24.66 -3.43
C GLU A 170 0.94 -25.14 -2.51
N TYR A 171 1.00 -24.64 -1.26
CA TYR A 171 1.94 -25.13 -0.26
C TYR A 171 1.83 -26.64 -0.05
N GLY A 172 0.60 -27.17 0.00
CA GLY A 172 0.36 -28.62 0.10
C GLY A 172 0.83 -29.41 -1.12
N VAL A 173 0.64 -28.88 -2.33
CA VAL A 173 1.10 -29.51 -3.59
C VAL A 173 2.63 -29.62 -3.60
N LEU A 174 3.32 -28.55 -3.21
CA LEU A 174 4.78 -28.52 -3.15
C LEU A 174 5.34 -29.55 -2.16
N ALA A 175 4.68 -29.71 -1.01
CA ALA A 175 5.12 -30.67 0.01
C ALA A 175 5.09 -32.15 -0.41
N ILE A 176 4.36 -32.49 -1.48
CA ILE A 176 4.25 -33.85 -2.01
C ILE A 176 4.76 -34.00 -3.45
N ASP A 177 5.34 -32.93 -4.01
CA ASP A 177 5.95 -32.90 -5.34
C ASP A 177 5.02 -33.42 -6.47
N ALA A 178 3.73 -33.12 -6.36
CA ALA A 178 2.69 -33.63 -7.27
C ALA A 178 2.40 -32.67 -8.43
N TYR A 179 2.98 -32.92 -9.61
CA TYR A 179 2.84 -32.00 -10.77
C TYR A 179 1.71 -32.32 -11.76
N HIS A 180 1.00 -33.45 -11.64
CA HIS A 180 0.14 -33.96 -12.73
C HIS A 180 -1.21 -34.58 -12.35
N THR A 181 -1.62 -34.56 -11.08
CA THR A 181 -2.93 -35.04 -10.62
C THR A 181 -3.54 -34.03 -9.65
N SER A 182 -4.87 -33.99 -9.50
CA SER A 182 -5.51 -33.21 -8.43
C SER A 182 -5.18 -33.87 -7.08
N PRO A 183 -4.28 -33.30 -6.26
CA PRO A 183 -3.78 -33.95 -5.05
C PRO A 183 -4.84 -33.99 -3.95
N PHE A 184 -5.83 -33.10 -3.99
CA PHE A 184 -6.90 -33.02 -3.02
C PHE A 184 -8.22 -33.55 -3.61
N GLN A 185 -9.01 -34.23 -2.79
CA GLN A 185 -10.25 -34.86 -3.24
C GLN A 185 -11.42 -33.87 -3.20
N GLN A 186 -12.11 -33.76 -2.06
CA GLN A 186 -13.27 -32.87 -1.94
C GLN A 186 -13.01 -31.70 -1.00
N LEU A 187 -13.36 -30.50 -1.47
CA LEU A 187 -13.52 -29.29 -0.67
C LEU A 187 -14.96 -28.80 -0.71
N THR A 188 -15.53 -28.54 0.46
CA THR A 188 -16.85 -27.93 0.63
C THR A 188 -16.69 -26.58 1.30
N PHE A 189 -16.89 -25.49 0.55
CA PHE A 189 -17.05 -24.16 1.13
C PHE A 189 -18.33 -24.12 1.95
N LEU A 190 -18.23 -23.85 3.24
CA LEU A 190 -19.37 -23.65 4.11
C LEU A 190 -19.43 -22.17 4.50
N VAL A 191 -20.33 -21.42 3.86
CA VAL A 191 -20.55 -20.01 4.15
C VAL A 191 -21.56 -19.90 5.28
N ARG A 192 -21.08 -19.57 6.48
CA ARG A 192 -21.84 -19.38 7.70
C ARG A 192 -22.51 -18.03 7.72
N ASP A 193 -23.64 -17.92 8.41
CA ASP A 193 -24.37 -16.67 8.61
C ASP A 193 -24.67 -15.95 7.29
N TRP A 194 -25.07 -16.70 6.26
CA TRP A 194 -25.52 -16.13 4.99
C TRP A 194 -26.79 -15.29 5.21
N GLN A 195 -26.73 -14.02 4.81
CA GLN A 195 -27.77 -13.03 5.12
C GLN A 195 -28.70 -12.73 3.93
N PHE A 196 -28.37 -13.22 2.73
CA PHE A 196 -29.02 -12.82 1.49
C PHE A 196 -29.88 -13.95 0.89
N GLU A 197 -30.69 -14.63 1.72
CA GLU A 197 -31.58 -15.72 1.26
C GLU A 197 -32.51 -15.27 0.13
N TYR A 198 -32.95 -14.01 0.17
CA TYR A 198 -33.83 -13.41 -0.84
C TYR A 198 -33.16 -13.25 -2.22
N GLU A 199 -31.83 -13.22 -2.28
CA GLU A 199 -31.04 -13.20 -3.53
C GLU A 199 -30.61 -14.61 -3.93
N THR A 200 -30.17 -15.41 -2.96
CA THR A 200 -29.66 -16.76 -3.19
C THR A 200 -30.03 -17.65 -2.01
N ALA A 201 -30.79 -18.70 -2.29
CA ALA A 201 -31.38 -19.57 -1.28
C ALA A 201 -30.31 -20.31 -0.45
N TYR A 202 -30.66 -20.71 0.77
CA TYR A 202 -29.80 -21.57 1.60
C TYR A 202 -29.56 -22.95 0.96
N GLY A 203 -28.50 -23.62 1.40
CA GLY A 203 -28.17 -24.99 0.96
C GLY A 203 -27.13 -25.08 -0.15
N PHE A 204 -27.04 -26.25 -0.78
CA PHE A 204 -26.09 -26.51 -1.88
C PHE A 204 -26.49 -25.82 -3.19
N ASP A 205 -27.79 -25.72 -3.49
CA ASP A 205 -28.26 -25.14 -4.75
C ASP A 205 -27.83 -23.67 -4.87
N GLY A 206 -28.14 -22.84 -3.87
CA GLY A 206 -27.66 -21.47 -3.84
C GLY A 206 -26.15 -21.35 -3.64
N GLY A 207 -25.53 -22.32 -2.96
CA GLY A 207 -24.08 -22.39 -2.87
C GLY A 207 -23.40 -22.55 -4.23
N GLU A 208 -23.96 -23.39 -5.11
CA GLU A 208 -23.46 -23.59 -6.48
C GLU A 208 -23.59 -22.30 -7.31
N ASP A 209 -24.68 -21.55 -7.16
CA ASP A 209 -24.85 -20.25 -7.82
C ASP A 209 -23.74 -19.27 -7.40
N ILE A 210 -23.45 -19.16 -6.09
CA ILE A 210 -22.36 -18.31 -5.58
C ILE A 210 -21.00 -18.81 -6.08
N LEU A 211 -20.74 -20.11 -5.97
CA LEU A 211 -19.44 -20.69 -6.32
C LEU A 211 -19.14 -20.53 -7.81
N SER A 212 -20.13 -20.78 -8.67
CA SER A 212 -19.99 -20.68 -10.12
C SER A 212 -19.72 -19.26 -10.58
N ASP A 213 -20.37 -18.24 -9.99
CA ASP A 213 -20.04 -16.83 -10.26
C ASP A 213 -18.65 -16.45 -9.74
N ARG A 214 -18.31 -16.82 -8.49
CA ARG A 214 -17.03 -16.45 -7.87
C ARG A 214 -15.82 -17.08 -8.56
N LEU A 215 -15.95 -18.34 -9.02
CA LEU A 215 -14.90 -19.04 -9.76
C LEU A 215 -14.95 -18.81 -11.28
N ARG A 216 -15.88 -18.00 -11.79
CA ARG A 216 -15.95 -17.68 -13.23
C ARG A 216 -14.71 -16.89 -13.67
N ILE A 217 -14.03 -17.39 -14.70
CA ILE A 217 -12.96 -16.68 -15.39
C ILE A 217 -13.61 -15.81 -16.48
N ARG A 218 -13.31 -14.51 -16.50
CA ARG A 218 -13.90 -13.52 -17.43
C ARG A 218 -12.85 -12.98 -18.40
N GLU A 219 -13.26 -12.67 -19.63
CA GLU A 219 -12.39 -11.98 -20.59
C GLU A 219 -12.04 -10.58 -20.07
N ASN A 220 -10.74 -10.26 -20.02
CA ASN A 220 -10.15 -9.05 -19.42
C ASN A 220 -10.10 -9.00 -17.87
N GLN A 221 -10.23 -10.15 -17.20
CA GLN A 221 -9.94 -10.25 -15.77
C GLN A 221 -8.43 -10.06 -15.49
N HIS A 222 -8.08 -9.45 -14.35
CA HIS A 222 -6.68 -9.35 -13.93
C HIS A 222 -6.06 -10.73 -13.80
N ARG A 223 -4.81 -10.89 -14.26
CA ARG A 223 -4.12 -12.19 -14.33
C ARG A 223 -4.12 -12.93 -13.00
N ASP A 224 -3.87 -12.25 -11.89
CA ASP A 224 -3.80 -12.87 -10.56
C ASP A 224 -5.12 -13.54 -10.17
N LEU A 225 -6.25 -12.92 -10.50
CA LEU A 225 -7.58 -13.43 -10.20
C LEU A 225 -7.91 -14.66 -11.07
N GLU A 226 -7.48 -14.66 -12.33
CA GLU A 226 -7.58 -15.82 -13.22
C GLU A 226 -6.72 -16.98 -12.71
N LEU A 227 -5.51 -16.68 -12.22
CA LEU A 227 -4.57 -17.66 -11.70
C LEU A 227 -5.14 -18.41 -10.48
N VAL A 228 -5.66 -17.67 -9.50
CA VAL A 228 -6.30 -18.23 -8.29
C VAL A 228 -7.41 -19.21 -8.67
N ARG A 229 -8.30 -18.82 -9.59
CA ARG A 229 -9.42 -19.66 -10.04
C ARG A 229 -8.95 -20.92 -10.78
N SER A 230 -7.96 -20.77 -11.64
CA SER A 230 -7.38 -21.87 -12.41
C SER A 230 -6.71 -22.90 -11.50
N ARG A 231 -5.96 -22.45 -10.50
CA ARG A 231 -5.31 -23.30 -9.50
C ARG A 231 -6.32 -24.08 -8.67
N LEU A 232 -7.33 -23.41 -8.12
CA LEU A 232 -8.36 -24.09 -7.32
C LEU A 232 -9.09 -25.19 -8.12
N ARG A 233 -9.30 -24.99 -9.42
CA ARG A 233 -9.86 -26.04 -10.30
C ARG A 233 -8.91 -27.22 -10.55
N GLN A 234 -7.61 -26.99 -10.52
CA GLN A 234 -6.61 -28.05 -10.75
C GLN A 234 -6.31 -28.84 -9.48
N CYS A 235 -6.28 -28.18 -8.32
CA CYS A 235 -5.88 -28.80 -7.06
C CYS A 235 -6.92 -29.77 -6.46
N PHE A 236 -8.21 -29.61 -6.80
CA PHE A 236 -9.31 -30.35 -6.17
C PHE A 236 -10.11 -31.15 -7.20
N ARG A 237 -10.45 -32.42 -6.88
CA ARG A 237 -11.35 -33.24 -7.72
C ARG A 237 -12.80 -32.77 -7.68
N LYS A 238 -13.24 -32.27 -6.53
CA LYS A 238 -14.57 -31.72 -6.32
C LYS A 238 -14.51 -30.51 -5.41
N VAL A 239 -15.09 -29.41 -5.87
CA VAL A 239 -15.33 -28.21 -5.06
C VAL A 239 -16.82 -27.93 -5.10
N ASN A 240 -17.44 -27.78 -3.94
CA ASN A 240 -18.84 -27.35 -3.82
C ASN A 240 -18.99 -26.30 -2.71
N CYS A 241 -20.16 -25.68 -2.63
CA CYS A 241 -20.44 -24.63 -1.67
C CYS A 241 -21.81 -24.86 -1.02
N PHE A 242 -21.93 -24.51 0.26
CA PHE A 242 -23.15 -24.60 1.04
C PHE A 242 -23.39 -23.29 1.79
N LEU A 243 -24.58 -22.71 1.63
CA LEU A 243 -24.97 -21.48 2.31
C LEU A 243 -25.79 -21.81 3.57
N MET A 244 -25.22 -21.48 4.73
CA MET A 244 -25.80 -21.78 6.05
C MET A 244 -26.36 -20.49 6.68
N PRO A 245 -27.61 -20.49 7.18
CA PRO A 245 -28.18 -19.34 7.91
C PRO A 245 -27.45 -19.06 9.22
N HIS A 246 -27.77 -17.92 9.83
CA HIS A 246 -27.31 -17.61 11.18
C HIS A 246 -28.00 -18.52 12.22
N PRO A 247 -27.29 -19.11 13.20
CA PRO A 247 -27.83 -20.10 14.13
C PRO A 247 -28.78 -19.52 15.20
N GLY A 248 -28.82 -18.19 15.33
CA GLY A 248 -29.66 -17.46 16.28
C GLY A 248 -28.85 -16.64 17.28
N LEU A 249 -29.42 -15.51 17.74
CA LEU A 249 -28.73 -14.62 18.68
C LEU A 249 -28.46 -15.28 20.05
N LYS A 250 -29.25 -16.29 20.42
CA LYS A 250 -29.01 -17.05 21.65
C LYS A 250 -27.72 -17.86 21.59
N VAL A 251 -27.40 -18.43 20.42
CA VAL A 251 -26.17 -19.20 20.18
C VAL A 251 -24.94 -18.31 20.24
N THR A 252 -25.03 -17.08 19.71
CA THR A 252 -23.88 -16.17 19.60
C THR A 252 -23.63 -15.32 20.85
N ASN A 253 -24.69 -14.91 21.56
CA ASN A 253 -24.59 -13.92 22.63
C ASN A 253 -24.65 -14.50 24.06
N ARG A 254 -25.09 -15.75 24.26
CA ARG A 254 -25.16 -16.36 25.60
C ARG A 254 -23.87 -17.09 25.96
N LYS A 255 -23.31 -16.76 27.13
CA LYS A 255 -22.09 -17.40 27.66
C LYS A 255 -22.33 -18.83 28.14
N ASP A 256 -23.55 -19.15 28.54
CA ASP A 256 -23.99 -20.42 29.11
C ASP A 256 -24.67 -21.35 28.10
N PHE A 257 -24.61 -21.00 26.81
CA PHE A 257 -25.14 -21.85 25.74
C PHE A 257 -24.35 -23.17 25.66
N ASP A 258 -25.06 -24.30 25.76
CA ASP A 258 -24.51 -25.66 25.78
C ASP A 258 -24.93 -26.52 24.56
N GLY A 259 -25.43 -25.88 23.50
CA GLY A 259 -25.72 -26.55 22.24
C GLY A 259 -27.10 -27.19 22.11
N ARG A 260 -28.02 -26.95 23.06
CA ARG A 260 -29.40 -27.43 22.97
C ARG A 260 -30.14 -26.85 21.77
N LEU A 261 -30.88 -27.70 21.06
CA LEU A 261 -31.59 -27.34 19.83
C LEU A 261 -32.71 -26.32 20.06
N VAL A 262 -33.28 -26.27 21.27
CA VAL A 262 -34.37 -25.33 21.63
C VAL A 262 -33.94 -23.86 21.54
N ASP A 263 -32.63 -23.61 21.59
CA ASP A 263 -32.03 -22.29 21.50
C ASP A 263 -31.42 -22.00 20.13
N ILE A 264 -31.58 -22.90 19.15
CA ILE A 264 -31.08 -22.78 17.77
C ILE A 264 -32.27 -22.50 16.83
N GLU A 265 -32.08 -21.56 15.90
CA GLU A 265 -33.11 -21.19 14.92
C GLU A 265 -33.51 -22.37 14.01
N GLU A 266 -34.79 -22.42 13.65
CA GLU A 266 -35.36 -23.52 12.85
C GLU A 266 -34.71 -23.68 11.47
N ASP A 267 -34.43 -22.58 10.78
CA ASP A 267 -33.83 -22.66 9.45
C ASP A 267 -32.38 -23.19 9.52
N PHE A 268 -31.64 -22.89 10.59
CA PHE A 268 -30.34 -23.52 10.83
C PHE A 268 -30.47 -25.02 11.07
N LYS A 269 -31.46 -25.46 11.86
CA LYS A 269 -31.73 -26.89 12.08
C LYS A 269 -32.09 -27.60 10.76
N LYS A 270 -32.94 -26.99 9.92
CA LYS A 270 -33.28 -27.54 8.59
C LYS A 270 -32.04 -27.68 7.70
N GLN A 271 -31.19 -26.66 7.65
CA GLN A 271 -29.99 -26.70 6.82
C GLN A 271 -28.92 -27.66 7.37
N LEU A 272 -28.84 -27.88 8.69
CA LEU A 272 -28.05 -28.98 9.26
C LEU A 272 -28.54 -30.36 8.79
N LEU A 273 -29.86 -30.57 8.73
CA LEU A 273 -30.47 -31.81 8.23
C LEU A 273 -30.15 -32.06 6.75
N THR A 274 -29.77 -31.03 5.99
CA THR A 274 -29.31 -31.15 4.60
C THR A 274 -27.79 -31.32 4.50
N LEU A 275 -27.02 -30.48 5.21
CA LEU A 275 -25.55 -30.44 5.12
C LEU A 275 -24.93 -31.76 5.58
N VAL A 276 -25.28 -32.23 6.78
CA VAL A 276 -24.54 -33.32 7.43
C VAL A 276 -24.68 -34.64 6.67
N PRO A 277 -25.89 -35.07 6.24
CA PRO A 277 -26.02 -36.29 5.44
C PRO A 277 -25.25 -36.23 4.11
N GLU A 278 -25.20 -35.07 3.45
CA GLU A 278 -24.48 -34.91 2.18
C GLU A 278 -22.95 -34.99 2.36
N VAL A 279 -22.40 -34.48 3.48
CA VAL A 279 -20.97 -34.62 3.81
C VAL A 279 -20.57 -36.09 3.97
N PHE A 280 -21.45 -36.91 4.56
CA PHE A 280 -21.22 -38.35 4.79
C PHE A 280 -21.89 -39.24 3.74
N ARG A 281 -22.15 -38.70 2.54
CA ARG A 281 -22.84 -39.43 1.48
C ARG A 281 -21.96 -40.58 0.95
N LEU A 282 -22.45 -41.81 1.09
CA LEU A 282 -21.68 -43.03 0.84
C LEU A 282 -21.49 -43.40 -0.63
N ASP A 283 -22.31 -42.87 -1.55
CA ASP A 283 -22.14 -43.04 -3.00
C ASP A 283 -21.24 -41.96 -3.63
N ASN A 284 -20.67 -41.06 -2.81
CA ASN A 284 -19.74 -40.04 -3.27
C ASN A 284 -18.37 -40.66 -3.60
N PRO A 285 -17.88 -40.58 -4.85
CA PRO A 285 -16.61 -41.19 -5.25
C PRO A 285 -15.38 -40.57 -4.55
N ASN A 286 -15.51 -39.36 -4.01
CA ASN A 286 -14.43 -38.67 -3.29
C ASN A 286 -14.42 -38.96 -1.78
N PHE A 287 -15.33 -39.79 -1.28
CA PHE A 287 -15.49 -40.00 0.16
C PHE A 287 -14.37 -40.84 0.78
N ILE A 288 -13.94 -41.89 0.09
CA ILE A 288 -12.81 -42.75 0.52
C ILE A 288 -11.51 -42.04 0.17
N LYS A 289 -10.56 -42.00 1.11
CA LYS A 289 -9.26 -41.37 0.90
C LYS A 289 -8.47 -42.12 -0.17
N GLU A 290 -8.02 -41.35 -1.15
CA GLU A 290 -7.18 -41.83 -2.23
C GLU A 290 -5.88 -41.04 -2.26
N ILE A 291 -4.77 -41.76 -2.45
CA ILE A 291 -3.44 -41.18 -2.60
C ILE A 291 -2.83 -41.81 -3.85
N ASN A 292 -2.37 -40.98 -4.79
CA ASN A 292 -1.76 -41.43 -6.05
C ASN A 292 -2.60 -42.42 -6.87
N GLY A 293 -3.93 -42.32 -6.84
CA GLY A 293 -4.81 -43.23 -7.59
C GLY A 293 -5.36 -44.40 -6.76
N GLU A 294 -4.80 -44.65 -5.57
CA GLU A 294 -5.11 -45.83 -4.77
C GLU A 294 -5.91 -45.48 -3.52
N GLN A 295 -6.99 -46.23 -3.29
CA GLN A 295 -7.76 -46.14 -2.05
C GLN A 295 -6.95 -46.72 -0.90
N ILE A 296 -6.76 -45.92 0.15
CA ILE A 296 -5.87 -46.29 1.25
C ILE A 296 -6.63 -46.77 2.49
N THR A 297 -5.94 -47.51 3.35
CA THR A 297 -6.45 -47.97 4.65
C THR A 297 -6.11 -47.01 5.79
N SER A 298 -6.66 -47.24 6.99
CA SER A 298 -6.33 -46.44 8.17
C SER A 298 -4.84 -46.49 8.53
N THR A 299 -4.18 -47.63 8.32
CA THR A 299 -2.75 -47.80 8.59
C THR A 299 -1.89 -47.09 7.55
N ASP A 300 -2.32 -47.08 6.30
CA ASP A 300 -1.63 -46.32 5.23
C ASP A 300 -1.74 -44.81 5.48
N LEU A 301 -2.90 -44.33 5.97
CA LEU A 301 -3.06 -42.92 6.32
C LEU A 301 -2.12 -42.51 7.45
N PHE A 302 -1.85 -43.37 8.43
CA PHE A 302 -0.88 -43.09 9.49
C PHE A 302 0.52 -42.86 8.91
N GLU A 303 0.97 -43.77 8.04
CA GLU A 303 2.28 -43.68 7.40
C GLU A 303 2.36 -42.43 6.51
N TYR A 304 1.31 -42.13 5.74
CA TYR A 304 1.24 -40.93 4.92
C TYR A 304 1.30 -39.65 5.77
N PHE A 305 0.45 -39.53 6.79
CA PHE A 305 0.39 -38.39 7.71
C PHE A 305 1.79 -38.13 8.31
N ARG A 306 2.46 -39.20 8.77
CA ARG A 306 3.82 -39.12 9.31
C ARG A 306 4.79 -38.54 8.28
N VAL A 307 4.83 -39.10 7.06
CA VAL A 307 5.74 -38.65 5.99
C VAL A 307 5.50 -37.19 5.60
N VAL A 308 4.25 -36.79 5.34
CA VAL A 308 3.95 -35.40 4.92
C VAL A 308 4.23 -34.38 6.02
N THR A 309 4.17 -34.78 7.29
CA THR A 309 4.51 -33.90 8.42
C THR A 309 6.03 -33.67 8.52
N PHE A 310 6.86 -34.70 8.27
CA PHE A 310 8.32 -34.58 8.38
C PHE A 310 9.01 -34.01 7.15
N ASN A 311 8.47 -34.22 5.94
CA ASN A 311 9.07 -33.68 4.70
C ASN A 311 9.01 -32.14 4.61
N GLN A 312 8.17 -31.49 5.41
CA GLN A 312 7.95 -30.04 5.37
C GLN A 312 8.98 -29.23 6.17
N GLU A 313 9.93 -29.87 6.89
CA GLU A 313 11.00 -29.17 7.62
C GLU A 313 12.08 -28.57 6.70
N THR A 314 12.10 -28.88 5.40
CA THR A 314 13.09 -28.35 4.44
C THR A 314 12.49 -28.13 3.04
N THR A 315 11.69 -27.09 2.83
CA THR A 315 11.42 -26.65 1.44
C THR A 315 12.60 -25.83 0.96
N LEU A 316 13.36 -26.34 -0.02
CA LEU A 316 14.37 -25.58 -0.71
C LEU A 316 13.67 -24.50 -1.56
N ILE A 317 14.35 -23.40 -1.84
CA ILE A 317 13.79 -22.36 -2.73
C ILE A 317 13.40 -22.93 -4.09
N GLU A 318 14.11 -23.97 -4.55
CA GLU A 318 13.88 -24.69 -5.80
C GLU A 318 12.55 -25.46 -5.83
N ASP A 319 11.92 -25.68 -4.67
CA ASP A 319 10.63 -26.35 -4.55
C ASP A 319 9.46 -25.35 -4.64
N LEU A 320 9.72 -24.03 -4.67
CA LEU A 320 8.67 -23.03 -4.87
C LEU A 320 8.10 -23.12 -6.29
N SER A 321 6.80 -22.84 -6.46
CA SER A 321 6.12 -22.92 -7.76
C SER A 321 6.64 -21.89 -8.78
N ASN A 322 6.37 -22.13 -10.06
CA ASN A 322 6.79 -21.25 -11.15
C ASN A 322 6.23 -19.84 -10.99
N GLU A 323 5.05 -19.73 -10.39
CA GLU A 323 4.30 -18.51 -10.18
C GLU A 323 4.88 -17.66 -9.07
N PHE A 324 5.34 -18.26 -7.96
CA PHE A 324 6.14 -17.56 -6.96
C PHE A 324 7.39 -16.96 -7.58
N PHE A 325 8.05 -17.72 -8.46
CA PHE A 325 9.18 -17.19 -9.21
C PHE A 325 8.77 -16.09 -10.18
N TYR A 326 7.61 -16.15 -10.83
CA TYR A 326 7.13 -15.05 -11.68
C TYR A 326 6.88 -13.77 -10.89
N GLU A 327 6.33 -13.86 -9.68
CA GLU A 327 6.17 -12.71 -8.78
C GLU A 327 7.53 -12.16 -8.35
N ILE A 328 8.45 -13.02 -7.89
CA ILE A 328 9.82 -12.62 -7.52
C ILE A 328 10.53 -11.95 -8.70
N PHE A 329 10.41 -12.54 -9.89
CA PHE A 329 11.04 -12.05 -11.11
C PHE A 329 10.45 -10.71 -11.59
N GLU A 330 9.25 -10.33 -11.15
CA GLU A 330 8.69 -9.03 -11.50
C GLU A 330 9.50 -7.86 -10.89
N TYR A 331 10.08 -8.09 -9.71
CA TYR A 331 10.86 -7.10 -8.95
C TYR A 331 12.34 -7.06 -9.34
N LEU A 332 12.84 -8.12 -9.99
CA LEU A 332 14.26 -8.27 -10.34
C LEU A 332 14.53 -7.90 -11.80
N ASP A 333 15.79 -7.54 -12.11
CA ASP A 333 16.17 -7.33 -13.50
C ASP A 333 16.26 -8.67 -14.25
N SER A 334 15.75 -8.72 -15.49
CA SER A 334 15.71 -9.95 -16.28
C SER A 334 17.06 -10.59 -16.51
N TYR A 335 18.13 -9.79 -16.53
CA TYR A 335 19.48 -10.31 -16.62
C TYR A 335 19.94 -10.96 -15.31
N GLU A 336 19.66 -10.35 -14.15
CA GLU A 336 19.98 -10.93 -12.83
C GLU A 336 19.27 -12.26 -12.65
N ILE A 337 18.00 -12.32 -13.05
CA ILE A 337 17.21 -13.55 -13.07
C ILE A 337 17.86 -14.60 -13.97
N TYR A 338 18.21 -14.26 -15.20
CA TYR A 338 18.79 -15.23 -16.12
C TYR A 338 20.14 -15.75 -15.63
N GLN A 339 20.99 -14.87 -15.07
CA GLN A 339 22.26 -15.29 -14.49
C GLN A 339 22.10 -16.18 -13.26
N ALA A 340 21.18 -15.82 -12.37
CA ALA A 340 21.01 -16.52 -11.11
C ALA A 340 20.31 -17.87 -11.30
N PHE A 341 19.36 -17.96 -12.25
CA PHE A 341 18.45 -19.10 -12.35
C PHE A 341 18.64 -19.99 -13.58
N PHE A 342 19.13 -19.47 -14.72
CA PHE A 342 19.14 -20.24 -15.97
C PHE A 342 20.03 -21.49 -15.93
N ASP A 343 21.20 -21.40 -15.30
CA ASP A 343 22.13 -22.53 -15.23
C ASP A 343 21.91 -23.43 -14.00
N LEU A 344 20.91 -23.15 -13.16
CA LEU A 344 20.65 -23.95 -11.95
C LEU A 344 20.16 -25.35 -12.29
N ASN A 345 19.09 -25.45 -13.09
CA ASN A 345 18.51 -26.73 -13.49
C ASN A 345 17.58 -26.58 -14.71
N ASN A 346 17.16 -27.70 -15.29
CA ASN A 346 16.27 -27.73 -16.46
C ASN A 346 14.91 -27.06 -16.19
N ARG A 347 14.42 -27.08 -14.95
CA ARG A 347 13.15 -26.47 -14.57
C ARG A 347 13.22 -24.94 -14.73
N PHE A 348 14.26 -24.31 -14.19
CA PHE A 348 14.45 -22.86 -14.37
C PHE A 348 14.74 -22.48 -15.82
N GLN A 349 15.43 -23.32 -16.60
CA GLN A 349 15.55 -23.09 -18.04
C GLN A 349 14.19 -23.07 -18.75
N GLN A 350 13.30 -24.01 -18.45
CA GLN A 350 11.94 -24.02 -19.00
C GLN A 350 11.11 -22.84 -18.49
N LEU A 351 11.26 -22.48 -17.22
CA LEU A 351 10.60 -21.32 -16.61
C LEU A 351 10.97 -20.02 -17.30
N LEU A 352 12.26 -19.82 -17.59
CA LEU A 352 12.78 -18.61 -18.23
C LEU A 352 12.50 -18.58 -19.73
N ASN A 353 12.44 -19.73 -20.40
CA ASN A 353 12.05 -19.81 -21.81
C ASN A 353 10.52 -19.74 -22.03
N SER A 354 9.74 -19.78 -20.95
CA SER A 354 8.29 -19.69 -20.97
C SER A 354 7.77 -18.39 -21.57
N SER A 355 6.80 -18.49 -22.48
CA SER A 355 6.13 -17.31 -23.06
C SER A 355 5.33 -16.45 -22.05
N TYR A 356 5.18 -16.94 -20.81
CA TYR A 356 4.47 -16.26 -19.71
C TYR A 356 5.35 -15.29 -18.92
N LEU A 357 6.68 -15.40 -19.01
CA LEU A 357 7.60 -14.47 -18.40
C LEU A 357 7.84 -13.30 -19.36
N LEU A 358 7.63 -12.08 -18.87
CA LEU A 358 7.87 -10.86 -19.65
C LEU A 358 9.18 -10.23 -19.18
N PHE A 359 10.11 -10.03 -20.11
CA PHE A 359 11.43 -9.51 -19.76
C PHE A 359 11.47 -7.98 -19.73
N LYS A 360 12.00 -7.44 -18.62
CA LYS A 360 12.44 -6.05 -18.42
C LYS A 360 13.95 -6.01 -18.55
N ILE A 361 14.45 -5.36 -19.59
CA ILE A 361 15.89 -5.21 -19.78
C ILE A 361 16.32 -3.88 -19.17
N ARG A 362 17.20 -3.88 -18.17
CA ARG A 362 17.92 -2.67 -17.75
C ARG A 362 19.42 -2.89 -17.95
N HIS A 363 20.02 -2.07 -18.80
CA HIS A 363 21.46 -2.07 -18.97
C HIS A 363 22.15 -1.47 -17.72
N CYS A 364 23.02 -2.24 -17.05
CA CYS A 364 23.67 -1.82 -15.80
C CYS A 364 25.12 -1.35 -16.03
N TYR A 365 25.55 -0.33 -15.27
CA TYR A 365 26.75 0.50 -15.48
C TYR A 365 28.11 -0.20 -15.27
N SER A 366 28.14 -1.43 -14.74
CA SER A 366 29.33 -1.98 -14.07
C SER A 366 30.09 -3.13 -14.77
N GLN A 367 29.80 -3.45 -16.04
CA GLN A 367 30.47 -4.59 -16.73
C GLN A 367 31.24 -4.19 -17.99
N SER A 368 32.28 -4.96 -18.33
CA SER A 368 33.11 -4.72 -19.52
C SER A 368 32.34 -4.94 -20.83
N LYS A 369 32.69 -4.16 -21.87
CA LYS A 369 32.03 -4.14 -23.19
C LYS A 369 31.86 -5.52 -23.83
N GLU A 370 32.86 -6.40 -23.74
CA GLU A 370 32.82 -7.77 -24.29
C GLU A 370 31.85 -8.70 -23.56
N ILE A 371 31.79 -8.58 -22.23
CA ILE A 371 30.91 -9.41 -21.39
C ILE A 371 29.44 -9.05 -21.67
N ILE A 372 29.14 -7.75 -21.75
CA ILE A 372 27.82 -7.25 -22.15
C ILE A 372 27.47 -7.72 -23.57
N MET A 373 28.42 -7.67 -24.52
CA MET A 373 28.18 -8.07 -25.91
C MET A 373 27.87 -9.57 -26.06
N ASN A 374 28.61 -10.44 -25.36
CA ASN A 374 28.35 -11.89 -25.40
C ASN A 374 27.05 -12.27 -24.69
N LYS A 375 26.78 -11.67 -23.52
CA LYS A 375 25.52 -11.84 -22.78
C LYS A 375 24.33 -11.33 -23.59
N TYR A 376 24.52 -10.23 -24.34
CA TYR A 376 23.46 -9.66 -25.16
C TYR A 376 23.05 -10.58 -26.31
N LYS A 377 24.04 -11.11 -27.02
CA LYS A 377 23.84 -12.02 -28.15
C LYS A 377 23.20 -13.34 -27.72
N GLN A 378 23.55 -13.86 -26.54
CA GLN A 378 23.10 -15.17 -26.08
C GLN A 378 21.72 -15.17 -25.43
N ILE A 379 21.31 -14.08 -24.75
CA ILE A 379 20.07 -14.08 -23.95
C ILE A 379 18.94 -13.31 -24.65
N PHE A 380 19.22 -12.15 -25.27
CA PHE A 380 18.15 -11.27 -25.76
C PHE A 380 17.74 -11.53 -27.21
N LEU A 381 18.66 -11.95 -28.09
CA LEU A 381 18.32 -12.26 -29.49
C LEU A 381 17.34 -13.43 -29.62
N HIS A 382 17.37 -14.38 -28.66
CA HIS A 382 16.49 -15.54 -28.66
C HIS A 382 15.10 -15.26 -28.05
N ASN A 383 14.97 -14.20 -27.24
CA ASN A 383 13.76 -13.90 -26.47
C ASN A 383 13.02 -12.63 -26.94
N LYS A 384 13.30 -12.12 -28.15
CA LYS A 384 12.69 -10.90 -28.72
C LYS A 384 11.16 -10.83 -28.58
N ASN A 385 10.49 -11.97 -28.70
CA ASN A 385 9.04 -12.07 -28.63
C ASN A 385 8.45 -11.89 -27.22
N GLN A 386 9.27 -12.02 -26.17
CA GLN A 386 8.87 -11.95 -24.75
C GLN A 386 9.27 -10.63 -24.08
N ILE A 387 10.15 -9.84 -24.71
CA ILE A 387 10.63 -8.57 -24.18
C ILE A 387 9.52 -7.52 -24.29
N PHE A 388 9.15 -6.93 -23.15
CA PHE A 388 8.08 -5.92 -23.09
C PHE A 388 8.61 -4.52 -22.78
N SER A 389 9.75 -4.41 -22.09
CA SER A 389 10.38 -3.13 -21.75
C SER A 389 11.89 -3.20 -21.88
N VAL A 390 12.48 -2.18 -22.50
CA VAL A 390 13.93 -2.07 -22.70
C VAL A 390 14.43 -0.71 -22.22
N HIS A 391 15.42 -0.72 -21.34
CA HIS A 391 16.10 0.44 -20.81
C HIS A 391 17.61 0.35 -21.11
N LEU A 392 18.06 1.20 -22.03
CA LEU A 392 19.44 1.24 -22.51
C LEU A 392 20.17 2.43 -21.91
N TRP A 393 21.23 2.12 -21.15
CA TRP A 393 22.21 3.09 -20.68
C TRP A 393 23.43 3.07 -21.58
N ILE A 394 23.62 4.14 -22.34
CA ILE A 394 24.57 4.18 -23.43
C ILE A 394 25.64 5.21 -23.10
N LEU A 395 26.83 4.71 -22.77
CA LEU A 395 28.00 5.56 -22.63
C LEU A 395 28.55 5.97 -24.00
N PRO A 396 29.20 7.14 -24.13
CA PRO A 396 29.78 7.64 -25.38
C PRO A 396 30.62 6.60 -26.16
N ASP A 397 31.40 5.77 -25.46
CA ASP A 397 32.31 4.77 -26.07
C ASP A 397 31.59 3.52 -26.63
N ASN A 398 30.26 3.46 -26.51
CA ASN A 398 29.42 2.31 -26.86
C ASN A 398 28.56 2.53 -28.12
N ASN A 399 28.80 3.56 -28.95
CA ASN A 399 28.00 3.79 -30.16
C ASN A 399 28.00 2.59 -31.15
N GLN A 400 29.08 1.81 -31.21
CA GLN A 400 29.14 0.55 -31.98
C GLN A 400 28.20 -0.55 -31.45
N PHE A 401 27.85 -0.55 -30.17
CA PHE A 401 26.94 -1.54 -29.58
C PHE A 401 25.53 -1.37 -30.16
N ILE A 402 25.05 -0.14 -30.27
CA ILE A 402 23.68 0.14 -30.72
C ILE A 402 23.51 -0.02 -32.23
N SER A 403 24.53 0.31 -33.02
CA SER A 403 24.46 0.03 -34.45
C SER A 403 24.28 -1.47 -34.73
N SER A 404 24.74 -2.34 -33.82
CA SER A 404 24.47 -3.79 -33.83
C SER A 404 23.15 -4.20 -33.12
N PHE A 405 22.62 -3.37 -32.23
CA PHE A 405 21.36 -3.55 -31.52
C PHE A 405 20.18 -3.18 -32.44
N THR A 406 19.65 -4.16 -33.15
CA THR A 406 18.53 -3.97 -34.07
C THR A 406 17.20 -4.12 -33.34
N ILE A 407 16.59 -2.99 -32.94
CA ILE A 407 15.17 -2.93 -32.61
C ILE A 407 14.39 -2.90 -33.92
N ASP A 408 13.67 -3.99 -34.18
CA ASP A 408 12.89 -4.18 -35.41
C ASP A 408 11.52 -4.80 -35.07
N SER A 409 10.74 -5.11 -36.09
CA SER A 409 9.39 -5.68 -35.97
C SER A 409 9.32 -7.04 -35.27
N SER A 410 10.44 -7.73 -35.03
CA SER A 410 10.45 -8.99 -34.27
C SER A 410 10.17 -8.81 -32.78
N PHE A 411 10.25 -7.59 -32.25
CA PHE A 411 9.86 -7.25 -30.88
C PHE A 411 8.33 -7.08 -30.76
N ILE A 412 7.60 -8.20 -30.89
CA ILE A 412 6.13 -8.20 -30.99
C ILE A 412 5.38 -7.72 -29.73
N ARG A 413 6.02 -7.78 -28.55
CA ARG A 413 5.43 -7.38 -27.24
C ARG A 413 6.06 -6.13 -26.64
N LEU A 414 7.00 -5.48 -27.33
CA LEU A 414 7.70 -4.32 -26.79
C LEU A 414 6.77 -3.11 -26.69
N GLU A 415 6.52 -2.65 -25.46
CA GLU A 415 5.61 -1.54 -25.14
C GLU A 415 6.36 -0.30 -24.65
N SER A 416 7.51 -0.47 -24.00
CA SER A 416 8.28 0.63 -23.40
C SER A 416 9.75 0.61 -23.83
N LEU A 417 10.25 1.77 -24.29
CA LEU A 417 11.64 1.95 -24.66
C LEU A 417 12.23 3.19 -23.99
N VAL A 418 13.38 3.02 -23.35
CA VAL A 418 14.07 4.08 -22.61
C VAL A 418 15.53 4.15 -23.03
N PHE A 419 15.97 5.33 -23.49
CA PHE A 419 17.35 5.64 -23.84
C PHE A 419 17.90 6.67 -22.86
N ARG A 420 18.90 6.31 -22.05
CA ARG A 420 19.47 7.20 -21.01
C ARG A 420 20.97 6.97 -20.72
N PRO A 421 21.88 7.84 -21.15
CA PRO A 421 21.73 8.80 -22.24
C PRO A 421 21.89 8.13 -23.62
N ILE A 422 21.65 8.84 -24.74
CA ILE A 422 21.92 8.39 -26.13
C ILE A 422 22.54 9.51 -26.98
N GLU A 423 23.40 9.16 -27.93
CA GLU A 423 23.93 10.12 -28.91
C GLU A 423 22.83 10.55 -29.91
N PRO A 424 22.68 11.84 -30.21
CA PRO A 424 21.59 12.32 -31.06
C PRO A 424 21.59 11.79 -32.51
N ASP A 425 22.74 11.67 -33.18
CA ASP A 425 22.80 11.13 -34.55
C ASP A 425 22.32 9.68 -34.63
N LEU A 426 22.67 8.91 -33.60
CA LEU A 426 22.23 7.54 -33.44
C LEU A 426 20.73 7.46 -33.20
N LEU A 427 20.17 8.33 -32.36
CA LEU A 427 18.73 8.46 -32.15
C LEU A 427 18.00 8.75 -33.48
N ILE A 428 18.51 9.68 -34.29
CA ILE A 428 17.95 10.02 -35.61
C ILE A 428 17.93 8.78 -36.53
N SER A 429 18.97 7.94 -36.48
CA SER A 429 19.03 6.71 -37.27
C SER A 429 18.06 5.60 -36.78
N LEU A 430 17.67 5.62 -35.50
CA LEU A 430 16.83 4.59 -34.87
C LEU A 430 15.34 4.90 -34.95
N LEU A 431 14.93 6.15 -34.75
CA LEU A 431 13.52 6.55 -34.69
C LEU A 431 12.69 6.06 -35.90
N PRO A 432 13.17 6.13 -37.16
CA PRO A 432 12.43 5.61 -38.32
C PRO A 432 12.14 4.10 -38.24
N LYS A 433 12.99 3.33 -37.56
CA LYS A 433 12.83 1.88 -37.41
C LYS A 433 11.75 1.53 -36.38
N LEU A 434 11.54 2.39 -35.38
CA LEU A 434 10.55 2.18 -34.32
C LEU A 434 9.10 2.23 -34.83
N ILE A 435 8.85 2.81 -36.01
CA ILE A 435 7.53 2.84 -36.66
C ILE A 435 6.97 1.43 -36.87
N TYR A 436 7.84 0.44 -37.10
CA TYR A 436 7.44 -0.94 -37.38
C TYR A 436 7.10 -1.75 -36.12
N LEU A 437 7.28 -1.19 -34.92
CA LEU A 437 6.98 -1.89 -33.68
C LEU A 437 5.45 -1.96 -33.45
N PRO A 438 4.90 -3.16 -33.21
CA PRO A 438 3.46 -3.34 -33.18
C PRO A 438 2.78 -2.82 -31.92
N ARG A 439 3.52 -2.59 -30.82
CA ARG A 439 2.94 -2.23 -29.52
C ARG A 439 3.67 -1.09 -28.78
N LEU A 440 4.61 -0.39 -29.43
CA LEU A 440 5.38 0.67 -28.76
C LEU A 440 4.44 1.79 -28.29
N PHE A 441 4.24 1.86 -26.97
CA PHE A 441 3.30 2.77 -26.31
C PHE A 441 4.03 3.92 -25.61
N SER A 442 5.21 3.64 -25.05
CA SER A 442 6.00 4.58 -24.24
C SER A 442 7.44 4.70 -24.77
N LEU A 443 7.91 5.94 -24.89
CA LEU A 443 9.28 6.27 -25.26
C LEU A 443 9.85 7.30 -24.28
N THR A 444 11.07 7.08 -23.81
CA THR A 444 11.81 8.06 -23.00
C THR A 444 13.21 8.22 -23.57
N ILE A 445 13.63 9.46 -23.76
CA ILE A 445 14.90 9.82 -24.38
C ILE A 445 15.62 10.82 -23.47
N ASP A 446 16.90 10.60 -23.24
CA ASP A 446 17.84 11.55 -22.62
C ASP A 446 19.10 11.59 -23.50
N THR A 447 19.47 12.75 -24.05
CA THR A 447 20.66 12.88 -24.91
C THR A 447 21.82 13.53 -24.16
N TRP A 448 23.03 12.96 -24.24
CA TRP A 448 24.21 13.45 -23.50
C TRP A 448 24.99 14.56 -24.21
N SER A 449 24.73 14.81 -25.49
CA SER A 449 25.25 15.97 -26.21
C SER A 449 24.11 16.87 -26.66
N ALA A 450 24.38 18.18 -26.65
CA ALA A 450 23.43 19.18 -27.12
C ALA A 450 23.33 19.13 -28.65
N LEU A 451 22.11 19.25 -29.15
CA LEU A 451 21.84 19.54 -30.56
C LEU A 451 21.27 20.94 -30.68
N LYS A 452 21.75 21.69 -31.66
CA LYS A 452 21.26 23.05 -31.92
C LYS A 452 19.78 23.09 -32.30
N ASP A 453 19.30 22.09 -33.04
CA ASP A 453 17.91 22.03 -33.50
C ASP A 453 17.30 20.65 -33.28
N LEU A 454 16.20 20.60 -32.53
CA LEU A 454 15.47 19.38 -32.20
C LEU A 454 14.30 19.10 -33.13
N GLY A 455 13.99 19.99 -34.09
CA GLY A 455 12.80 19.91 -34.93
C GLY A 455 12.67 18.58 -35.70
N ASN A 456 13.78 18.09 -36.28
CA ASN A 456 13.80 16.81 -36.99
C ASN A 456 13.47 15.62 -36.07
N ILE A 457 14.00 15.62 -34.84
CA ILE A 457 13.73 14.55 -33.86
C ILE A 457 12.25 14.53 -33.49
N TYR A 458 11.66 15.68 -33.23
CA TYR A 458 10.22 15.78 -32.95
C TYR A 458 9.36 15.31 -34.13
N GLN A 459 9.69 15.66 -35.38
CA GLN A 459 8.98 15.16 -36.56
C GLN A 459 9.02 13.63 -36.64
N LEU A 460 10.17 13.02 -36.38
CA LEU A 460 10.33 11.57 -36.35
C LEU A 460 9.52 10.93 -35.21
N ILE A 461 9.51 11.52 -34.02
CA ILE A 461 8.72 11.05 -32.88
C ILE A 461 7.22 11.12 -33.19
N PHE A 462 6.73 12.22 -33.76
CA PHE A 462 5.31 12.39 -34.05
C PHE A 462 4.77 11.41 -35.10
N ASN A 463 5.64 10.87 -35.96
CA ASN A 463 5.29 9.82 -36.91
C ASN A 463 5.06 8.43 -36.26
N LEU A 464 5.38 8.25 -34.97
CA LEU A 464 5.16 7.00 -34.24
C LEU A 464 3.67 6.84 -33.85
N ARG A 465 2.88 6.24 -34.75
CA ARG A 465 1.39 6.17 -34.67
C ARG A 465 0.79 5.45 -33.47
N LYS A 466 1.57 4.64 -32.75
CA LYS A 466 1.10 3.90 -31.57
C LYS A 466 1.55 4.52 -30.25
N LEU A 467 2.41 5.53 -30.32
CA LEU A 467 3.00 6.17 -29.17
C LEU A 467 1.94 7.01 -28.44
N LYS A 468 1.83 6.78 -27.13
CA LYS A 468 0.92 7.51 -26.23
C LYS A 468 1.68 8.32 -25.18
N TYR A 469 2.87 7.88 -24.80
CA TYR A 469 3.74 8.56 -23.85
C TYR A 469 5.10 8.87 -24.45
N ILE A 470 5.55 10.12 -24.29
CA ILE A 470 6.91 10.55 -24.62
C ILE A 470 7.48 11.43 -23.50
N LYS A 471 8.71 11.13 -23.08
CA LYS A 471 9.58 12.06 -22.37
C LYS A 471 10.82 12.32 -23.21
N TYR A 472 11.12 13.57 -23.53
CA TYR A 472 12.35 13.94 -24.19
C TYR A 472 13.16 14.94 -23.36
N LYS A 473 14.32 14.49 -22.90
CA LYS A 473 15.34 15.30 -22.24
C LYS A 473 16.53 15.53 -23.17
N ALA A 474 16.95 16.78 -23.31
CA ALA A 474 18.15 17.14 -24.04
C ALA A 474 19.08 17.98 -23.14
N THR A 475 20.37 17.72 -23.23
CA THR A 475 21.40 18.43 -22.46
C THR A 475 21.69 19.79 -23.10
N GLU A 476 21.79 20.85 -22.30
CA GLU A 476 22.18 22.20 -22.72
C GLU A 476 23.67 22.27 -23.11
N SER A 477 24.04 23.23 -23.95
CA SER A 477 25.43 23.52 -24.31
C SER A 477 25.73 24.98 -24.05
N ASP A 478 26.93 25.26 -23.55
CA ASP A 478 27.44 26.62 -23.36
C ASP A 478 27.72 27.34 -24.69
N ASP A 479 27.84 26.60 -25.80
CA ASP A 479 28.25 27.14 -27.10
C ASP A 479 27.08 27.66 -27.95
N PHE A 480 25.85 27.21 -27.69
CA PHE A 480 24.66 27.59 -28.45
C PHE A 480 23.36 27.29 -27.71
N ASP A 481 22.35 28.13 -27.94
CA ASP A 481 20.99 27.86 -27.49
C ASP A 481 20.34 26.75 -28.31
N ILE A 482 19.60 25.87 -27.63
CA ILE A 482 18.78 24.84 -28.26
C ILE A 482 17.54 25.49 -28.87
N THR A 483 17.21 25.10 -30.09
CA THR A 483 16.02 25.55 -30.81
C THR A 483 15.16 24.37 -31.27
N VAL A 484 13.91 24.63 -31.58
CA VAL A 484 13.00 23.65 -32.17
C VAL A 484 12.38 24.22 -33.45
N SER A 485 13.04 24.02 -34.58
CA SER A 485 12.56 24.48 -35.89
C SER A 485 11.44 23.58 -36.41
N LEU A 486 10.24 23.75 -35.84
CA LEU A 486 8.99 23.11 -36.27
C LEU A 486 8.02 24.16 -36.80
N SER A 487 7.41 23.89 -37.95
CA SER A 487 6.24 24.64 -38.43
C SER A 487 4.97 24.18 -37.71
N ILE A 488 3.95 25.03 -37.63
CA ILE A 488 2.61 24.63 -37.13
C ILE A 488 2.06 23.49 -38.00
N ALA A 489 1.52 22.45 -37.37
CA ALA A 489 0.85 21.35 -38.05
C ALA A 489 -0.38 21.86 -38.82
N THR A 490 -0.41 21.63 -40.13
CA THR A 490 -1.49 22.08 -41.03
C THR A 490 -2.42 20.96 -41.49
N ASN A 491 -2.00 19.69 -41.38
CA ASN A 491 -2.73 18.52 -41.88
C ASN A 491 -3.14 17.57 -40.75
N GLU A 492 -4.41 17.15 -40.73
CA GLU A 492 -4.92 16.18 -39.75
C GLU A 492 -4.20 14.82 -39.82
N GLN A 493 -3.66 14.44 -40.98
CA GLN A 493 -2.90 13.19 -41.11
C GLN A 493 -1.51 13.25 -40.46
N GLN A 494 -0.99 14.42 -40.10
CA GLN A 494 0.33 14.60 -39.48
C GLN A 494 0.28 14.61 -37.95
N VAL A 495 -0.91 14.61 -37.35
CA VAL A 495 -1.04 14.70 -35.90
C VAL A 495 -0.76 13.34 -35.24
N SER A 496 -0.05 13.41 -34.12
CA SER A 496 0.35 12.27 -33.31
C SER A 496 -0.78 11.82 -32.38
N THR A 497 -0.71 10.56 -31.94
CA THR A 497 -1.62 9.95 -30.97
C THR A 497 -1.23 10.18 -29.51
N ILE A 498 -0.15 10.92 -29.26
CA ILE A 498 0.42 11.17 -27.94
C ILE A 498 -0.62 11.80 -27.00
N GLU A 499 -0.73 11.23 -25.81
CA GLU A 499 -1.61 11.68 -24.72
C GLU A 499 -0.81 12.25 -23.54
N TYR A 500 0.46 11.86 -23.39
CA TYR A 500 1.36 12.27 -22.32
C TYR A 500 2.68 12.76 -22.91
N LEU A 501 2.96 14.05 -22.74
CA LEU A 501 4.16 14.70 -23.29
C LEU A 501 4.94 15.36 -22.14
N ILE A 502 6.20 14.96 -21.98
CA ILE A 502 7.15 15.59 -21.07
C ILE A 502 8.33 16.15 -21.87
N ILE A 503 8.50 17.47 -21.80
CA ILE A 503 9.58 18.21 -22.46
C ILE A 503 10.57 18.67 -21.39
N ASP A 504 11.82 18.23 -21.52
CA ASP A 504 12.90 18.37 -20.53
C ASP A 504 14.15 18.96 -21.19
N HIS A 505 13.97 20.11 -21.84
CA HIS A 505 15.01 20.93 -22.45
C HIS A 505 14.50 22.37 -22.58
N PRO A 506 15.37 23.39 -22.75
CA PRO A 506 14.95 24.75 -23.09
C PRO A 506 14.06 24.76 -24.33
N CYS A 507 12.95 25.48 -24.26
CA CYS A 507 12.06 25.67 -25.39
C CYS A 507 11.37 27.01 -25.21
N ALA A 508 11.33 27.82 -26.25
CA ALA A 508 10.61 29.08 -26.22
C ALA A 508 9.09 28.83 -26.38
N TYR A 509 8.25 29.76 -25.91
CA TYR A 509 6.80 29.53 -25.94
C TYR A 509 6.24 29.37 -27.36
N ASN A 510 6.74 30.08 -28.38
CA ASN A 510 6.34 29.90 -29.77
C ASN A 510 6.66 28.49 -30.30
N GLU A 511 7.81 27.93 -29.93
CA GLU A 511 8.21 26.58 -30.26
C GLU A 511 7.33 25.54 -29.56
N LEU A 512 6.96 25.78 -28.30
CA LEU A 512 6.02 24.95 -27.56
C LEU A 512 4.66 24.87 -28.28
N TYR A 513 4.13 25.99 -28.79
CA TYR A 513 2.90 25.97 -29.60
C TYR A 513 3.07 25.14 -30.88
N ASN A 514 4.23 25.19 -31.53
CA ASN A 514 4.52 24.35 -32.69
C ASN A 514 4.52 22.86 -32.32
N ILE A 515 5.15 22.47 -31.21
CA ILE A 515 5.16 21.07 -30.71
C ILE A 515 3.73 20.60 -30.36
N ILE A 516 2.99 21.41 -29.60
CA ILE A 516 1.62 21.09 -29.18
C ILE A 516 0.69 20.98 -30.40
N SER A 517 0.93 21.73 -31.47
CA SER A 517 0.14 21.64 -32.72
C SER A 517 0.08 20.23 -33.31
N TYR A 518 1.10 19.41 -33.09
CA TYR A 518 1.15 18.01 -33.52
C TYR A 518 0.48 17.03 -32.56
N THR A 519 0.02 17.45 -31.38
CA THR A 519 -0.45 16.54 -30.31
C THR A 519 -1.86 16.91 -29.79
N PRO A 520 -2.89 16.87 -30.64
CA PRO A 520 -4.25 17.30 -30.27
C PRO A 520 -4.95 16.39 -29.23
N GLN A 521 -4.43 15.17 -29.00
CA GLN A 521 -4.98 14.20 -28.05
C GLN A 521 -4.40 14.33 -26.63
N LEU A 522 -3.56 15.34 -26.36
CA LEU A 522 -2.92 15.52 -25.07
C LEU A 522 -3.91 15.53 -23.91
N ARG A 523 -3.61 14.68 -22.91
CA ARG A 523 -4.26 14.64 -21.60
C ARG A 523 -3.36 15.21 -20.52
N ARG A 524 -2.04 15.02 -20.63
CA ARG A 524 -1.04 15.56 -19.71
C ARG A 524 0.12 16.19 -20.48
N LEU A 525 0.42 17.43 -20.15
CA LEU A 525 1.59 18.15 -20.63
C LEU A 525 2.44 18.56 -19.44
N LYS A 526 3.70 18.12 -19.42
CA LYS A 526 4.71 18.57 -18.47
C LYS A 526 5.87 19.18 -19.21
N PHE A 527 6.33 20.30 -18.70
CA PHE A 527 7.37 21.09 -19.33
C PHE A 527 8.30 21.62 -18.23
N LEU A 528 9.63 21.56 -18.43
CA LEU A 528 10.61 21.77 -17.35
C LEU A 528 11.46 23.05 -17.41
N ASN A 529 11.70 23.67 -18.58
CA ASN A 529 12.55 24.88 -18.71
C ASN A 529 12.09 25.82 -19.86
N LEU A 530 11.24 26.82 -19.58
CA LEU A 530 10.44 27.52 -20.61
C LEU A 530 10.97 28.94 -20.68
N SER A 531 11.67 29.23 -21.77
CA SER A 531 12.36 30.50 -21.96
C SER A 531 11.48 31.53 -22.66
N GLU A 532 11.86 32.80 -22.51
CA GLU A 532 11.30 33.89 -23.30
C GLU A 532 11.58 33.68 -24.79
N SER A 533 10.63 34.09 -25.63
CA SER A 533 10.79 34.12 -27.09
C SER A 533 10.95 35.56 -27.56
N ASN A 534 11.69 35.75 -28.66
CA ASN A 534 11.80 37.03 -29.35
C ASN A 534 10.48 37.56 -29.93
N ILE A 535 9.42 36.74 -29.98
CA ILE A 535 8.12 37.07 -30.58
C ILE A 535 7.09 37.23 -29.47
N SER A 536 6.57 38.43 -29.22
CA SER A 536 5.55 38.67 -28.19
C SER A 536 4.44 37.60 -28.19
N ILE A 537 4.14 37.08 -27.00
CA ILE A 537 3.09 36.08 -26.80
C ILE A 537 1.74 36.56 -27.34
N GLU A 538 1.48 37.87 -27.39
CA GLU A 538 0.27 38.48 -27.94
C GLU A 538 0.02 38.12 -29.41
N VAL A 539 1.08 37.87 -30.19
CA VAL A 539 1.00 37.57 -31.63
C VAL A 539 0.62 36.11 -31.90
N ILE A 540 0.78 35.23 -30.91
CA ILE A 540 0.54 33.79 -31.06
C ILE A 540 -0.95 33.47 -31.16
N LYS A 541 -1.34 32.58 -32.08
CA LYS A 541 -2.73 32.17 -32.24
C LYS A 541 -3.19 31.27 -31.07
N PRO A 542 -4.43 31.44 -30.56
CA PRO A 542 -4.98 30.53 -29.56
C PRO A 542 -5.06 29.09 -30.08
N MET A 543 -4.87 28.14 -29.17
CA MET A 543 -4.95 26.71 -29.48
C MET A 543 -5.86 26.00 -28.47
N THR A 544 -6.74 25.14 -28.96
CA THR A 544 -7.69 24.39 -28.12
C THR A 544 -7.18 22.98 -27.84
N LEU A 545 -6.93 22.67 -26.58
CA LEU A 545 -6.54 21.33 -26.11
C LEU A 545 -7.69 20.66 -25.36
N SER A 546 -8.68 20.20 -26.11
CA SER A 546 -9.98 19.72 -25.60
C SER A 546 -9.92 18.56 -24.60
N ASN A 547 -8.81 17.82 -24.53
CA ASN A 547 -8.62 16.67 -23.65
C ASN A 547 -7.62 16.90 -22.51
N LEU A 548 -6.98 18.08 -22.44
CA LEU A 548 -5.93 18.34 -21.48
C LEU A 548 -6.51 18.43 -20.07
N THR A 549 -6.07 17.53 -19.20
CA THR A 549 -6.50 17.44 -17.80
C THR A 549 -5.41 17.87 -16.83
N HIS A 550 -4.13 17.72 -17.18
CA HIS A 550 -2.99 18.11 -16.34
C HIS A 550 -2.02 18.97 -17.13
N LEU A 551 -1.69 20.14 -16.60
CA LEU A 551 -0.65 21.03 -17.12
C LEU A 551 0.36 21.31 -16.02
N SER A 552 1.64 21.04 -16.30
CA SER A 552 2.76 21.34 -15.39
C SER A 552 3.84 22.08 -16.16
N ILE A 553 4.20 23.27 -15.71
CA ILE A 553 5.27 24.07 -16.29
C ILE A 553 6.21 24.50 -15.16
N ASN A 554 7.47 24.08 -15.25
CA ASN A 554 8.49 24.39 -14.27
C ASN A 554 9.54 25.34 -14.87
N ASN A 555 10.28 26.03 -14.00
CA ASN A 555 11.33 27.00 -14.33
C ASN A 555 10.93 27.96 -15.45
N TYR A 556 9.82 28.67 -15.23
CA TYR A 556 9.22 29.60 -16.18
C TYR A 556 9.78 31.01 -16.03
N GLN A 557 10.12 31.65 -17.15
CA GLN A 557 10.58 33.05 -17.22
C GLN A 557 9.50 33.96 -17.85
N MET A 558 8.39 34.21 -17.15
CA MET A 558 7.33 35.11 -17.64
C MET A 558 6.67 35.85 -16.48
N THR A 559 6.33 37.10 -16.72
CA THR A 559 5.49 37.92 -15.83
C THR A 559 4.09 37.33 -15.68
N PHE A 560 3.34 37.77 -14.66
CA PHE A 560 1.96 37.32 -14.46
C PHE A 560 1.07 37.69 -15.67
N ASP A 561 1.27 38.85 -16.27
CA ASP A 561 0.52 39.28 -17.47
C ASP A 561 0.72 38.31 -18.63
N GLU A 562 1.98 37.93 -18.91
CA GLU A 562 2.30 36.99 -19.97
C GLU A 562 1.77 35.58 -19.65
N PHE A 563 1.84 35.17 -18.38
CA PHE A 563 1.23 33.94 -17.90
C PHE A 563 -0.27 33.89 -18.15
N GLU A 564 -1.00 34.97 -17.83
CA GLU A 564 -2.43 35.03 -18.09
C GLU A 564 -2.73 34.86 -19.58
N ILE A 565 -2.00 35.59 -20.44
CA ILE A 565 -2.16 35.52 -21.89
C ILE A 565 -1.85 34.10 -22.39
N PHE A 566 -0.79 33.47 -21.88
CA PHE A 566 -0.40 32.11 -22.21
C PHE A 566 -1.52 31.10 -21.93
N ILE A 567 -2.08 31.11 -20.72
CA ILE A 567 -3.15 30.18 -20.34
C ILE A 567 -4.45 30.49 -21.07
N LYS A 568 -4.81 31.77 -21.24
CA LYS A 568 -5.97 32.18 -22.05
C LYS A 568 -5.87 31.65 -23.48
N LYS A 569 -4.66 31.60 -24.05
CA LYS A 569 -4.40 31.06 -25.39
C LYS A 569 -4.31 29.54 -25.43
N LEU A 570 -3.98 28.86 -24.33
CA LEU A 570 -4.03 27.40 -24.18
C LEU A 570 -5.36 26.96 -23.57
N TYR A 571 -6.45 27.15 -24.30
CA TYR A 571 -7.78 26.83 -23.79
C TYR A 571 -7.99 25.31 -23.66
N SER A 572 -8.28 24.84 -22.44
CA SER A 572 -8.79 23.49 -22.16
C SER A 572 -9.99 23.52 -21.23
N SER A 573 -11.11 22.96 -21.68
CA SER A 573 -12.34 22.85 -20.88
C SER A 573 -12.32 21.70 -19.87
N LYS A 574 -11.28 20.85 -19.86
CA LYS A 574 -11.17 19.67 -18.98
C LYS A 574 -10.01 19.76 -17.99
N LEU A 575 -9.38 20.92 -17.85
CA LEU A 575 -8.21 21.09 -16.99
C LEU A 575 -8.59 20.87 -15.51
N LYS A 576 -7.90 19.92 -14.86
CA LYS A 576 -8.12 19.50 -13.47
C LYS A 576 -6.93 19.79 -12.57
N VAL A 577 -5.72 19.69 -13.10
CA VAL A 577 -4.47 19.89 -12.37
C VAL A 577 -3.65 20.95 -13.07
N LEU A 578 -3.22 21.94 -12.29
CA LEU A 578 -2.42 23.06 -12.77
C LEU A 578 -1.23 23.25 -11.83
N SER A 579 -0.02 23.06 -12.35
CA SER A 579 1.23 23.15 -11.59
C SER A 579 2.19 24.11 -12.26
N PHE A 580 2.65 25.11 -11.52
CA PHE A 580 3.58 26.12 -12.02
C PHE A 580 4.73 26.38 -11.07
N THR A 581 5.92 26.55 -11.62
CA THR A 581 7.10 27.07 -10.91
C THR A 581 7.73 28.18 -11.73
N THR A 582 7.75 29.39 -11.18
CA THR A 582 8.38 30.57 -11.78
C THR A 582 9.61 30.97 -10.97
N ILE A 583 10.62 31.46 -11.67
CA ILE A 583 11.83 32.05 -11.08
C ILE A 583 11.94 33.55 -11.37
N VAL A 584 10.94 34.14 -12.06
CA VAL A 584 10.88 35.59 -12.33
C VAL A 584 10.51 36.34 -11.08
N GLN A 585 11.24 37.42 -10.79
CA GLN A 585 10.94 38.34 -9.69
C GLN A 585 9.77 39.29 -10.02
N ASP A 586 8.57 38.74 -10.24
CA ASP A 586 7.33 39.50 -10.42
C ASP A 586 6.42 39.35 -9.21
N ILE A 587 6.22 40.44 -8.46
CA ILE A 587 5.41 40.47 -7.23
C ILE A 587 3.93 40.27 -7.51
N ALA A 588 3.46 40.47 -8.74
CA ALA A 588 2.06 40.23 -9.10
C ALA A 588 1.63 38.78 -8.83
N TYR A 589 2.56 37.82 -8.80
CA TYR A 589 2.32 36.44 -8.39
C TYR A 589 1.91 36.27 -6.92
N LEU A 590 2.18 37.26 -6.06
CA LEU A 590 1.75 37.31 -4.67
C LEU A 590 0.41 38.04 -4.48
N ASP A 591 -0.26 38.47 -5.56
CA ASP A 591 -1.61 39.04 -5.50
C ASP A 591 -2.67 37.92 -5.54
N ALA A 592 -3.24 37.60 -4.38
CA ALA A 592 -4.20 36.51 -4.27
C ALA A 592 -5.55 36.84 -4.93
N ASN A 593 -5.96 38.12 -4.94
CA ASN A 593 -7.19 38.55 -5.61
C ASN A 593 -7.05 38.38 -7.12
N ARG A 594 -5.88 38.73 -7.67
CA ARG A 594 -5.59 38.55 -9.08
C ARG A 594 -5.62 37.07 -9.49
N TRP A 595 -5.06 36.19 -8.68
CA TRP A 595 -5.20 34.73 -8.86
C TRP A 595 -6.66 34.27 -8.78
N GLU A 596 -7.42 34.74 -7.80
CA GLU A 596 -8.85 34.42 -7.64
C GLU A 596 -9.64 34.84 -8.88
N GLU A 597 -9.51 36.10 -9.32
CA GLU A 597 -10.15 36.61 -10.54
C GLU A 597 -9.75 35.81 -11.77
N PHE A 598 -8.45 35.54 -11.95
CA PHE A 598 -7.95 34.78 -13.09
C PHE A 598 -8.52 33.36 -13.13
N ILE A 599 -8.51 32.64 -12.00
CA ILE A 599 -9.02 31.27 -11.90
C ILE A 599 -10.53 31.23 -12.16
N LEU A 600 -11.29 32.16 -11.58
CA LEU A 600 -12.73 32.25 -11.76
C LEU A 600 -13.12 32.57 -13.21
N GLN A 601 -12.36 33.41 -13.90
CA GLN A 601 -12.66 33.84 -15.27
C GLN A 601 -12.19 32.87 -16.35
N ASN A 602 -11.02 32.23 -16.19
CA ASN A 602 -10.32 31.58 -17.31
C ASN A 602 -10.23 30.05 -17.22
N LEU A 603 -10.52 29.44 -16.08
CA LEU A 603 -10.54 27.98 -15.91
C LEU A 603 -12.00 27.47 -15.91
N PRO A 604 -12.30 26.33 -16.56
CA PRO A 604 -13.65 26.02 -17.04
C PRO A 604 -14.75 26.02 -15.95
N LYS A 605 -15.72 26.94 -16.17
CA LYS A 605 -17.07 27.11 -15.58
C LYS A 605 -17.23 26.57 -14.17
N LEU A 606 -17.03 27.29 -13.06
CA LEU A 606 -17.37 26.89 -11.67
C LEU A 606 -18.83 26.50 -11.39
N GLU A 607 -19.73 26.64 -12.36
CA GLU A 607 -21.17 26.41 -12.20
C GLU A 607 -21.66 25.17 -12.98
N GLU A 608 -21.92 24.08 -12.26
CA GLU A 608 -23.04 23.15 -12.52
C GLU A 608 -23.08 22.11 -11.38
N PHE A 609 -23.49 22.52 -10.18
CA PHE A 609 -24.29 21.74 -9.20
C PHE A 609 -24.43 22.57 -7.91
N ILE A 610 -25.52 23.32 -7.81
CA ILE A 610 -25.86 24.11 -6.61
C ILE A 610 -26.43 23.24 -5.47
N LEU A 611 -26.42 21.90 -5.56
CA LEU A 611 -26.99 21.04 -4.50
C LEU A 611 -26.12 19.88 -4.02
N GLN A 612 -24.89 19.71 -4.53
CA GLN A 612 -23.90 18.76 -3.99
C GLN A 612 -22.47 19.32 -4.20
N ASN A 613 -22.06 20.26 -3.32
CA ASN A 613 -20.71 20.84 -3.14
C ASN A 613 -19.56 19.89 -3.59
N LEU A 614 -18.65 20.14 -4.53
CA LEU A 614 -18.04 21.33 -5.19
C LEU A 614 -17.60 20.91 -6.62
N PRO A 615 -17.46 21.82 -7.60
CA PRO A 615 -16.66 21.49 -8.80
C PRO A 615 -15.47 22.44 -9.10
N LYS A 616 -14.42 21.88 -9.74
CA LYS A 616 -13.34 22.51 -10.58
C LYS A 616 -11.98 22.90 -9.96
N LEU A 617 -10.94 22.52 -10.70
CA LEU A 617 -9.51 22.41 -10.35
C LEU A 617 -9.24 21.62 -9.06
N GLU A 618 -8.96 20.32 -9.21
CA GLU A 618 -8.73 19.39 -8.09
C GLU A 618 -7.42 19.71 -7.35
N GLU A 619 -6.37 20.11 -8.09
CA GLU A 619 -5.06 20.43 -7.52
C GLU A 619 -4.42 21.66 -8.20
N PHE A 620 -4.06 22.66 -7.40
CA PHE A 620 -3.29 23.83 -7.81
C PHE A 620 -1.96 23.85 -7.07
N TYR A 621 -0.86 23.81 -7.82
CA TYR A 621 0.49 23.96 -7.28
C TYR A 621 1.14 25.20 -7.87
N PHE A 622 1.62 26.07 -7.00
CA PHE A 622 2.39 27.24 -7.39
C PHE A 622 3.71 27.24 -6.63
N LYS A 623 4.79 27.67 -7.26
CA LYS A 623 6.08 27.93 -6.63
C LYS A 623 6.69 29.20 -7.24
N TYR A 624 7.05 30.17 -6.41
CA TYR A 624 7.68 31.43 -6.77
C TYR A 624 8.93 31.62 -5.94
N SER A 625 10.07 31.74 -6.61
CA SER A 625 11.37 31.89 -5.96
C SER A 625 11.88 33.32 -6.13
N THR A 626 12.32 33.95 -5.03
CA THR A 626 13.00 35.26 -5.04
C THR A 626 14.35 35.15 -4.36
N TYR A 627 15.34 35.79 -4.95
CA TYR A 627 16.71 35.89 -4.45
C TYR A 627 16.93 37.32 -3.95
N PHE A 628 17.56 37.47 -2.79
CA PHE A 628 17.86 38.79 -2.23
C PHE A 628 19.36 39.04 -2.34
N GLU A 629 19.82 39.58 -3.46
CA GLU A 629 21.20 40.08 -3.56
C GLU A 629 21.38 41.31 -2.66
N ASP A 630 22.55 41.42 -2.02
CA ASP A 630 22.89 42.48 -1.05
C ASP A 630 22.95 43.91 -1.64
N HIS A 631 22.69 44.08 -2.94
CA HIS A 631 22.91 45.34 -3.66
C HIS A 631 21.66 45.95 -4.32
N TYR A 632 20.48 45.32 -4.24
CA TYR A 632 19.24 45.84 -4.83
C TYR A 632 18.11 45.96 -3.80
N GLU A 633 17.37 47.07 -3.83
CA GLU A 633 16.11 47.24 -3.10
C GLU A 633 15.09 46.24 -3.66
N THR A 634 14.88 45.13 -2.96
CA THR A 634 13.87 44.14 -3.33
C THR A 634 12.49 44.79 -3.19
N PRO A 635 11.65 44.77 -4.24
CA PRO A 635 10.36 45.43 -4.13
C PRO A 635 9.51 44.71 -3.08
N MET A 636 8.91 45.48 -2.17
CA MET A 636 8.04 44.95 -1.11
C MET A 636 6.62 44.83 -1.64
N TYR A 637 5.91 43.77 -1.27
CA TYR A 637 4.49 43.65 -1.60
C TYR A 637 3.73 44.79 -0.91
N SER A 638 3.02 45.60 -1.69
CA SER A 638 2.26 46.77 -1.22
C SER A 638 0.75 46.59 -1.26
N GLY A 639 0.27 45.39 -1.63
CA GLY A 639 -1.15 45.06 -1.66
C GLY A 639 -1.74 44.87 -0.27
N LYS A 640 -3.05 44.60 -0.20
CA LYS A 640 -3.72 44.30 1.08
C LYS A 640 -3.12 43.03 1.69
N ARG A 641 -2.88 43.05 3.00
CA ARG A 641 -2.42 41.88 3.75
C ARG A 641 -3.50 40.80 3.80
N ASP A 642 -3.07 39.54 3.91
CA ASP A 642 -3.94 38.39 4.22
C ASP A 642 -4.99 38.06 3.14
N GLN A 643 -4.69 38.31 1.86
CA GLN A 643 -5.63 37.97 0.78
C GLN A 643 -5.74 36.45 0.53
N PHE A 644 -4.68 35.68 0.80
CA PHE A 644 -4.67 34.21 0.66
C PHE A 644 -5.50 33.45 1.70
N ILE A 645 -6.16 34.16 2.62
CA ILE A 645 -7.11 33.59 3.59
C ILE A 645 -8.56 34.01 3.29
N SER A 646 -8.85 34.50 2.08
CA SER A 646 -10.23 34.75 1.65
C SER A 646 -11.06 33.44 1.65
N PRO A 647 -12.40 33.51 1.72
CA PRO A 647 -13.26 32.33 1.62
C PRO A 647 -12.94 31.43 0.43
N PHE A 648 -12.54 32.02 -0.71
CA PHE A 648 -12.14 31.29 -1.91
C PHE A 648 -11.00 30.27 -1.65
N TRP A 649 -9.95 30.69 -0.94
CA TRP A 649 -8.78 29.85 -0.63
C TRP A 649 -9.07 28.84 0.48
N ILE A 650 -9.78 29.26 1.53
CA ILE A 650 -10.12 28.42 2.69
C ILE A 650 -11.02 27.25 2.27
N GLU A 651 -12.08 27.52 1.51
CA GLU A 651 -13.03 26.49 1.06
C GLU A 651 -12.36 25.43 0.18
N ARG A 652 -11.36 25.83 -0.61
CA ARG A 652 -10.56 24.94 -1.47
C ARG A 652 -9.41 24.25 -0.72
N ARG A 653 -9.17 24.61 0.53
CA ARG A 653 -8.06 24.13 1.37
C ARG A 653 -6.70 24.32 0.68
N TRP A 654 -6.54 25.43 -0.03
CA TRP A 654 -5.27 25.79 -0.66
C TRP A 654 -4.50 26.69 0.31
N ILE A 655 -3.36 26.22 0.77
CA ILE A 655 -2.57 26.90 1.79
C ILE A 655 -1.35 27.52 1.14
N LEU A 656 -1.14 28.81 1.38
CA LEU A 656 0.12 29.48 1.08
C LEU A 656 1.18 29.02 2.09
N GLN A 657 2.36 28.71 1.58
CA GLN A 657 3.53 28.34 2.34
C GLN A 657 4.69 29.22 1.88
N ALA A 658 5.48 29.73 2.81
CA ALA A 658 6.76 30.36 2.52
C ALA A 658 7.89 29.44 3.02
N GLU A 659 8.88 29.17 2.18
CA GLU A 659 10.05 28.36 2.49
C GLU A 659 11.30 29.22 2.34
N ILE A 660 12.11 29.33 3.40
CA ILE A 660 13.38 30.05 3.39
C ILE A 660 14.50 29.01 3.31
N GLU A 661 15.26 29.02 2.22
CA GLU A 661 16.38 28.13 1.96
C GLU A 661 17.64 28.95 1.61
N LEU A 662 18.61 29.01 2.53
CA LEU A 662 19.83 29.83 2.42
C LEU A 662 19.49 31.31 2.17
N ASP A 663 19.62 31.77 0.91
CA ASP A 663 19.32 33.12 0.44
C ASP A 663 18.10 33.19 -0.51
N ASN A 664 17.28 32.15 -0.49
CA ASN A 664 16.12 32.03 -1.37
C ASN A 664 14.86 32.01 -0.55
N LEU A 665 13.91 32.87 -0.90
CA LEU A 665 12.56 32.82 -0.40
C LEU A 665 11.64 32.23 -1.47
N ILE A 666 10.95 31.16 -1.10
CA ILE A 666 10.12 30.37 -1.98
C ILE A 666 8.70 30.41 -1.45
N TYR A 667 7.79 31.04 -2.19
CA TYR A 667 6.37 30.93 -1.91
C TYR A 667 5.80 29.74 -2.67
N SER A 668 4.94 28.94 -2.03
CA SER A 668 4.21 27.89 -2.70
C SER A 668 2.77 27.79 -2.24
N ILE A 669 1.89 27.40 -3.15
CA ILE A 669 0.50 27.08 -2.82
C ILE A 669 0.33 25.59 -3.04
N ARG A 670 -0.20 24.89 -2.03
CA ARG A 670 -0.45 23.46 -2.11
C ARG A 670 -1.87 23.14 -1.62
N PRO A 671 -2.57 22.19 -2.26
CA PRO A 671 -3.79 21.64 -1.68
C PRO A 671 -3.42 20.91 -0.39
N TYR A 672 -4.14 21.20 0.69
CA TYR A 672 -4.02 20.46 1.94
C TYR A 672 -4.52 19.02 1.73
N LYS A 673 -3.62 18.14 1.29
CA LYS A 673 -3.85 16.70 1.27
C LYS A 673 -3.70 16.21 2.70
N LYS A 674 -4.78 15.67 3.28
CA LYS A 674 -4.72 14.90 4.54
C LYS A 674 -3.54 13.93 4.43
N ARG A 675 -2.47 14.15 5.19
CA ARG A 675 -1.34 13.20 5.25
C ARG A 675 -1.88 11.87 5.79
N TRP A 676 -1.28 10.78 5.34
CA TRP A 676 -1.66 9.40 5.68
C TRP A 676 -1.78 9.12 7.19
N TYR A 677 -1.14 9.92 8.04
CA TYR A 677 -1.19 9.80 9.50
C TYR A 677 -2.54 10.22 10.14
N GLU A 678 -3.47 10.84 9.40
CA GLU A 678 -4.80 11.17 9.92
C GLU A 678 -5.90 10.17 9.51
N TYR A 679 -5.56 9.06 8.83
CA TYR A 679 -6.56 8.12 8.29
C TYR A 679 -7.32 7.30 9.35
N ASN A 680 -6.86 7.28 10.62
CA ASN A 680 -7.42 6.43 11.67
C ASN A 680 -7.94 7.21 12.90
N THR A 681 -8.70 8.29 12.67
CA THR A 681 -9.57 8.87 13.71
C THR A 681 -11.04 8.82 13.27
N GLN A 682 -11.61 7.62 13.26
CA GLN A 682 -13.06 7.41 13.02
C GLN A 682 -13.97 7.89 14.17
N HIS A 683 -13.44 8.59 15.17
CA HIS A 683 -14.26 9.18 16.23
C HIS A 683 -13.93 10.65 16.42
N LYS A 684 -14.97 11.48 16.21
CA LYS A 684 -15.14 12.89 16.60
C LYS A 684 -14.15 13.33 17.71
N MET A 685 -12.95 13.71 17.33
CA MET A 685 -11.99 14.41 18.18
C MET A 685 -11.56 15.66 17.42
N ILE A 686 -12.28 16.74 17.76
CA ILE A 686 -11.91 18.15 17.70
C ILE A 686 -11.70 18.75 16.29
N ASN A 687 -12.43 19.85 16.06
CA ASN A 687 -12.47 20.71 14.88
C ASN A 687 -11.13 21.45 14.57
N SER A 688 -9.96 20.82 14.72
CA SER A 688 -8.66 21.46 14.51
C SER A 688 -8.30 21.61 13.01
N CYS A 689 -8.82 20.74 12.14
CA CYS A 689 -8.49 20.73 10.72
C CYS A 689 -9.05 21.95 9.96
N ASP A 690 -10.22 22.48 10.36
CA ASP A 690 -10.81 23.70 9.78
C ASP A 690 -10.14 25.00 10.28
N GLN A 691 -9.32 24.92 11.33
CA GLN A 691 -8.52 26.07 11.79
C GLN A 691 -7.17 26.14 11.08
N LEU A 692 -6.53 25.00 10.77
CA LEU A 692 -5.22 24.97 10.10
C LEU A 692 -5.24 25.53 8.66
N SER A 693 -6.38 25.46 7.97
CA SER A 693 -6.55 26.09 6.64
C SER A 693 -6.60 27.62 6.70
N LYS A 694 -6.72 28.22 7.89
CA LYS A 694 -6.73 29.69 8.09
C LYS A 694 -5.33 30.28 8.23
N PHE A 695 -4.29 29.46 8.23
CA PHE A 695 -2.95 29.87 8.65
C PHE A 695 -1.90 29.58 7.57
N MET A 696 -1.09 30.60 7.26
CA MET A 696 0.10 30.45 6.42
C MET A 696 1.20 29.69 7.17
N ARG A 697 1.94 28.85 6.44
CA ARG A 697 3.07 28.05 6.96
C ARG A 697 4.41 28.64 6.54
N LEU A 698 5.24 29.01 7.52
CA LEU A 698 6.64 29.34 7.30
C LEU A 698 7.50 28.09 7.53
N ILE A 699 8.26 27.66 6.52
CA ILE A 699 9.21 26.55 6.62
C ILE A 699 10.64 27.09 6.52
N LEU A 700 11.48 26.74 7.48
CA LEU A 700 12.90 27.07 7.47
C LEU A 700 13.71 25.82 7.11
N VAL A 701 14.54 25.92 6.08
CA VAL A 701 15.33 24.81 5.52
C VAL A 701 16.79 25.22 5.45
N ASN A 702 17.70 24.35 5.90
CA ASN A 702 19.14 24.60 5.88
C ASN A 702 19.92 23.49 5.15
N LYS A 703 19.86 23.42 3.82
CA LYS A 703 20.55 22.34 3.07
C LYS A 703 22.09 22.44 3.03
N SER A 704 22.72 23.38 3.73
CA SER A 704 24.16 23.62 3.64
C SER A 704 24.95 23.03 4.81
N SER A 705 26.18 22.62 4.54
CA SER A 705 27.18 22.32 5.57
C SER A 705 27.73 23.58 6.28
N GLU A 706 27.31 24.78 5.86
CA GLU A 706 27.85 26.07 6.31
C GLU A 706 27.07 26.67 7.50
N GLY A 707 25.95 26.05 7.89
CA GLY A 707 25.14 26.48 9.03
C GLY A 707 23.98 27.40 8.66
N TRP A 708 23.20 27.81 9.67
CA TRP A 708 22.01 28.65 9.47
C TRP A 708 22.37 30.05 8.95
N PRO A 709 21.55 30.67 8.06
CA PRO A 709 21.77 32.03 7.58
C PRO A 709 21.89 33.05 8.73
N ASN A 710 22.62 34.14 8.48
CA ASN A 710 22.80 35.20 9.47
C ASN A 710 21.46 35.86 9.85
N SER A 711 21.40 36.50 11.02
CA SER A 711 20.17 37.09 11.57
C SER A 711 19.58 38.20 10.69
N LEU A 712 20.43 38.95 10.00
CA LEU A 712 20.00 40.03 9.11
C LEU A 712 19.22 39.50 7.90
N ALA A 713 19.71 38.41 7.28
CA ALA A 713 19.08 37.78 6.14
C ALA A 713 17.70 37.21 6.52
N ILE A 714 17.63 36.42 7.61
CA ILE A 714 16.35 35.85 8.10
C ILE A 714 15.34 36.96 8.42
N ASN A 715 15.79 38.05 9.06
CA ASN A 715 14.92 39.19 9.35
C ASN A 715 14.37 39.83 8.07
N LYS A 716 15.20 39.98 7.03
CA LYS A 716 14.80 40.52 5.72
C LYS A 716 13.72 39.65 5.08
N TYR A 717 13.92 38.33 5.03
CA TYR A 717 12.97 37.38 4.46
C TYR A 717 11.65 37.36 5.24
N ILE A 718 11.71 37.23 6.57
CA ILE A 718 10.50 37.19 7.42
C ILE A 718 9.74 38.50 7.30
N SER A 719 10.42 39.65 7.31
CA SER A 719 9.78 40.95 7.14
C SER A 719 9.06 41.05 5.79
N HIS A 720 9.66 40.53 4.73
CA HIS A 720 9.04 40.47 3.42
C HIS A 720 7.80 39.56 3.42
N VAL A 721 7.87 38.36 4.00
CA VAL A 721 6.71 37.46 4.12
C VAL A 721 5.57 38.10 4.92
N LEU A 722 5.89 38.84 5.98
CA LEU A 722 4.90 39.56 6.80
C LEU A 722 4.16 40.67 6.03
N THR A 723 4.73 41.20 4.93
CA THR A 723 4.02 42.13 4.03
C THR A 723 2.88 41.45 3.27
N VAL A 724 2.99 40.13 3.02
CA VAL A 724 2.00 39.34 2.29
C VAL A 724 0.91 38.83 3.25
N THR A 725 1.31 38.19 4.35
CA THR A 725 0.37 37.60 5.30
C THR A 725 0.95 37.38 6.70
N GLN A 726 0.07 37.25 7.69
CA GLN A 726 0.40 36.85 9.04
C GLN A 726 0.86 35.38 9.13
N ILE A 727 1.91 35.13 9.93
CA ILE A 727 2.47 33.79 10.15
C ILE A 727 1.95 33.26 11.48
N HIS A 728 1.23 32.15 11.45
CA HIS A 728 0.70 31.50 12.66
C HIS A 728 1.26 30.10 12.88
N HIS A 729 1.90 29.53 11.86
CA HIS A 729 2.56 28.23 11.91
C HIS A 729 3.98 28.33 11.35
N MET A 730 4.95 27.82 12.11
CA MET A 730 6.35 27.74 11.72
C MET A 730 6.86 26.30 11.86
N GLU A 731 7.61 25.84 10.86
CA GLU A 731 8.21 24.51 10.77
C GLU A 731 9.73 24.62 10.48
N THR A 732 10.55 23.79 11.12
CA THR A 732 11.96 23.61 10.75
C THR A 732 12.21 22.17 10.32
N GLN A 733 13.02 21.96 9.28
CA GLN A 733 13.35 20.62 8.77
C GLN A 733 14.67 20.05 9.31
N GLU A 734 15.40 20.83 10.11
CA GLU A 734 16.72 20.46 10.63
C GLU A 734 16.93 20.93 12.08
N HIS A 735 18.05 20.50 12.67
CA HIS A 735 18.50 20.89 14.01
C HIS A 735 18.53 22.41 14.18
N PHE A 736 17.87 22.91 15.24
CA PHE A 736 17.67 24.33 15.50
C PHE A 736 18.23 24.74 16.86
N PHE A 737 18.82 25.93 16.95
CA PHE A 737 19.39 26.48 18.20
C PHE A 737 18.43 27.47 18.86
N ILE A 738 18.35 27.43 20.20
CA ILE A 738 17.43 28.28 20.97
C ILE A 738 17.65 29.79 20.77
N GLY A 739 18.90 30.24 20.68
CA GLY A 739 19.23 31.65 20.44
C GLY A 739 18.70 32.14 19.10
N LYS A 740 18.72 31.28 18.07
CA LYS A 740 18.15 31.62 16.75
C LYS A 740 16.63 31.65 16.77
N LEU A 741 16.01 30.76 17.53
CA LEU A 741 14.56 30.73 17.71
C LEU A 741 14.07 32.04 18.36
N ARG A 742 14.83 32.57 19.33
CA ARG A 742 14.54 33.86 19.95
C ARG A 742 14.43 34.99 18.94
N GLU A 743 15.43 35.15 18.08
CA GLU A 743 15.45 36.21 17.06
C GLU A 743 14.21 36.15 16.16
N ILE A 744 13.81 34.94 15.76
CA ILE A 744 12.66 34.73 14.88
C ILE A 744 11.34 34.97 15.60
N LEU A 745 11.20 34.51 16.84
CA LEU A 745 9.98 34.72 17.62
C LEU A 745 9.74 36.20 17.97
N ASP A 746 10.80 37.01 18.10
CA ASP A 746 10.65 38.47 18.25
C ASP A 746 10.01 39.13 17.01
N LEU A 747 10.14 38.51 15.82
CA LEU A 747 9.48 38.98 14.59
C LEU A 747 8.06 38.44 14.41
N LEU A 748 7.73 37.29 15.02
CA LEU A 748 6.49 36.54 14.79
C LEU A 748 5.55 36.61 16.01
N SER A 749 4.97 37.79 16.26
CA SER A 749 4.15 38.03 17.46
C SER A 749 2.86 37.21 17.53
N GLU A 750 2.32 36.80 16.38
CA GLU A 750 1.06 36.04 16.25
C GLU A 750 1.27 34.52 16.11
N LEU A 751 2.49 34.03 16.31
CA LEU A 751 2.80 32.61 16.14
C LEU A 751 2.10 31.75 17.21
N ASP A 752 1.23 30.84 16.76
CA ASP A 752 0.45 29.94 17.61
C ASP A 752 1.02 28.52 17.62
N THR A 753 1.48 28.03 16.47
CA THR A 753 1.97 26.66 16.28
C THR A 753 3.43 26.66 15.85
N LEU A 754 4.24 25.86 16.54
CA LEU A 754 5.66 25.69 16.27
C LEU A 754 6.00 24.21 16.13
N GLN A 755 6.57 23.83 14.99
CA GLN A 755 7.11 22.50 14.71
C GLN A 755 8.61 22.62 14.48
N ILE A 756 9.40 21.87 15.26
CA ILE A 756 10.86 21.90 15.15
C ILE A 756 11.35 20.46 15.00
N PHE A 757 12.23 20.24 14.03
CA PHE A 757 12.85 18.92 13.83
C PHE A 757 13.61 18.46 15.09
N SER A 758 14.47 19.32 15.64
CA SER A 758 15.02 19.19 16.99
C SER A 758 15.53 20.53 17.51
N LEU A 759 15.48 20.72 18.83
CA LEU A 759 15.87 21.95 19.50
C LEU A 759 17.05 21.69 20.44
N SER A 760 18.17 22.39 20.24
CA SER A 760 19.34 22.30 21.10
C SER A 760 19.44 23.52 22.03
N PHE A 761 19.71 23.24 23.30
CA PHE A 761 19.83 24.23 24.36
C PHE A 761 21.28 24.62 24.67
N SER A 762 22.23 23.73 24.38
CA SER A 762 23.67 23.95 24.59
C SER A 762 24.50 23.00 23.73
N GLN A 763 25.76 23.37 23.45
CA GLN A 763 26.79 22.44 22.96
C GLN A 763 27.55 21.75 24.10
N SER A 764 27.25 22.11 25.36
CA SER A 764 27.95 21.66 26.57
C SER A 764 26.97 21.17 27.64
N THR A 765 27.43 20.46 28.66
CA THR A 765 26.58 19.93 29.75
C THR A 765 25.96 21.00 30.67
N TYR A 766 26.28 22.28 30.48
CA TYR A 766 25.72 23.38 31.26
C TYR A 766 25.29 24.54 30.35
N LEU A 767 24.19 25.21 30.71
CA LEU A 767 23.75 26.45 30.07
C LEU A 767 24.65 27.60 30.52
N SER A 768 25.09 28.41 29.57
CA SER A 768 25.70 29.70 29.81
C SER A 768 24.68 30.68 30.41
N ARG A 769 25.18 31.74 31.06
CA ARG A 769 24.32 32.79 31.61
C ARG A 769 23.49 33.48 30.54
N GLU A 770 24.05 33.65 29.35
CA GLU A 770 23.39 34.25 28.19
C GLU A 770 22.22 33.36 27.70
N GLU A 771 22.44 32.05 27.58
CA GLU A 771 21.38 31.09 27.24
C GLU A 771 20.24 31.07 28.28
N ILE A 772 20.55 31.20 29.57
CA ILE A 772 19.51 31.28 30.62
C ILE A 772 18.70 32.58 30.51
N GLU A 773 19.36 33.72 30.26
CA GLU A 773 18.69 34.99 30.04
C GLU A 773 17.80 34.96 28.78
N ASP A 774 18.26 34.29 27.71
CA ASP A 774 17.48 34.05 26.48
C ASP A 774 16.22 33.22 26.74
N LEU A 775 16.35 32.12 27.48
CA LEU A 775 15.24 31.23 27.85
C LEU A 775 14.16 31.96 28.67
N LEU A 776 14.60 32.72 29.68
CA LEU A 776 13.70 33.53 30.51
C LEU A 776 12.97 34.58 29.67
N PHE A 777 13.67 35.26 28.77
CA PHE A 777 13.07 36.26 27.91
C PHE A 777 12.04 35.64 26.96
N LEU A 778 12.40 34.56 26.28
CA LEU A 778 11.51 33.81 25.39
C LEU A 778 10.18 33.47 26.06
N SER A 779 10.24 32.95 27.29
CA SER A 779 9.05 32.55 28.07
C SER A 779 8.03 33.68 28.29
N THR A 780 8.48 34.94 28.34
CA THR A 780 7.60 36.07 28.65
C THR A 780 6.80 36.57 27.46
N LYS A 781 7.26 36.31 26.22
CA LYS A 781 6.72 36.94 25.03
C LYS A 781 5.91 36.01 24.12
N ASN A 782 6.34 34.75 23.98
CA ASN A 782 5.75 33.87 22.97
C ASN A 782 4.28 33.50 23.30
N GLN A 783 3.49 33.31 22.24
CA GLN A 783 2.04 32.99 22.30
C GLN A 783 1.75 31.54 21.90
N ILE A 784 2.76 30.69 21.83
CA ILE A 784 2.67 29.35 21.25
C ILE A 784 1.78 28.46 22.11
N THR A 785 0.72 27.94 21.51
CA THR A 785 -0.20 26.99 22.16
C THR A 785 0.03 25.54 21.72
N LYS A 786 0.66 25.34 20.56
CA LYS A 786 0.95 24.01 20.00
C LYS A 786 2.43 23.88 19.67
N LEU A 787 3.10 22.92 20.30
CA LEU A 787 4.51 22.62 20.08
C LEU A 787 4.68 21.18 19.59
N CYS A 788 5.37 20.99 18.47
CA CYS A 788 5.73 19.68 17.95
C CYS A 788 7.25 19.57 17.82
N LEU A 789 7.84 18.53 18.42
CA LEU A 789 9.27 18.22 18.32
C LEU A 789 9.44 16.86 17.65
N GLU A 790 10.05 16.82 16.47
CA GLU A 790 10.23 15.56 15.73
C GLU A 790 11.33 14.67 16.33
N ILE A 791 12.24 15.25 17.11
CA ILE A 791 13.30 14.54 17.82
C ILE A 791 13.57 15.27 19.13
N ILE A 792 13.41 14.57 20.26
CA ILE A 792 14.02 14.94 21.55
C ILE A 792 15.25 14.08 21.81
N ILE A 793 16.33 14.73 22.25
CA ILE A 793 17.64 14.10 22.41
C ILE A 793 17.87 13.69 23.87
N LEU A 794 17.46 14.53 24.84
CA LEU A 794 17.70 14.30 26.27
C LEU A 794 16.43 14.51 27.10
N ILE A 795 16.24 13.67 28.13
CA ILE A 795 15.08 13.77 29.01
C ILE A 795 15.14 15.02 29.92
N GLU A 796 16.34 15.53 30.16
CA GLU A 796 16.61 16.77 30.88
C GLU A 796 16.09 18.02 30.14
N GLU A 797 15.93 17.95 28.81
CA GLU A 797 15.43 19.05 27.97
C GLU A 797 13.94 19.33 28.19
N VAL A 798 13.20 18.35 28.73
CA VAL A 798 11.76 18.41 29.00
C VAL A 798 11.41 19.55 29.95
N TYR A 799 12.23 19.78 30.98
CA TYR A 799 12.02 20.86 31.93
C TYR A 799 12.06 22.23 31.23
N PHE A 800 13.02 22.41 30.33
CA PHE A 800 13.17 23.67 29.60
C PHE A 800 11.99 23.92 28.66
N LEU A 801 11.42 22.90 28.01
CA LEU A 801 10.26 23.06 27.12
C LEU A 801 9.04 23.69 27.84
N ILE A 802 8.72 23.23 29.05
CA ILE A 802 7.60 23.74 29.85
C ILE A 802 7.91 25.13 30.44
N GLU A 803 9.18 25.48 30.64
CA GLU A 803 9.59 26.83 31.05
C GLU A 803 9.51 27.83 29.90
N ILE A 804 9.99 27.46 28.71
CA ILE A 804 10.09 28.37 27.55
C ILE A 804 8.73 28.61 26.93
N PHE A 805 7.85 27.62 26.91
CA PHE A 805 6.54 27.73 26.26
C PHE A 805 5.40 27.60 27.28
N PRO A 806 5.19 28.60 28.16
CA PRO A 806 4.27 28.50 29.29
C PRO A 806 2.78 28.42 28.88
N ARG A 807 2.47 28.65 27.59
CA ARG A 807 1.10 28.68 27.04
C ARG A 807 0.71 27.43 26.26
N ILE A 808 1.60 26.44 26.17
CA ILE A 808 1.32 25.21 25.40
C ILE A 808 0.13 24.46 25.99
N ASN A 809 -0.88 24.23 25.16
CA ASN A 809 -2.02 23.36 25.46
C ASN A 809 -1.90 21.99 24.78
N HIS A 810 -1.08 21.91 23.72
CA HIS A 810 -0.76 20.68 23.00
C HIS A 810 0.74 20.53 22.80
N LEU A 811 1.29 19.40 23.23
CA LEU A 811 2.69 19.03 23.05
C LEU A 811 2.78 17.69 22.32
N GLN A 812 3.45 17.67 21.17
CA GLN A 812 3.77 16.46 20.43
C GLN A 812 5.28 16.25 20.40
N VAL A 813 5.72 15.02 20.66
CA VAL A 813 7.15 14.67 20.81
C VAL A 813 7.44 13.32 20.19
N ASN A 814 8.49 13.22 19.40
CA ASN A 814 9.01 11.96 18.90
C ASN A 814 10.39 11.65 19.50
N PHE A 815 10.63 10.38 19.86
CA PHE A 815 11.84 9.95 20.55
C PHE A 815 12.84 9.28 19.61
N ILE A 816 14.13 9.43 19.91
CA ILE A 816 15.18 8.52 19.42
C ILE A 816 15.04 7.19 20.16
N HIS A 817 15.32 6.06 19.50
CA HIS A 817 15.34 4.73 20.14
C HIS A 817 16.13 4.78 21.46
N SER A 818 15.57 4.20 22.55
CA SER A 818 16.12 4.06 23.93
C SER A 818 15.59 4.97 25.05
N MET A 819 14.63 5.87 24.81
CA MET A 819 14.08 6.73 25.89
C MET A 819 13.03 6.01 26.77
N ASP A 820 13.11 6.23 28.09
CA ASP A 820 12.13 5.73 29.07
C ASP A 820 10.85 6.62 29.04
N VAL A 821 9.80 6.08 28.41
CA VAL A 821 8.52 6.75 28.22
C VAL A 821 7.80 7.03 29.54
N GLU A 822 7.88 6.11 30.52
CA GLU A 822 7.21 6.29 31.81
C GLU A 822 7.88 7.44 32.57
N LEU A 823 9.21 7.46 32.58
CA LEU A 823 9.97 8.56 33.18
C LEU A 823 9.68 9.89 32.47
N PHE A 824 9.64 9.92 31.14
CA PHE A 824 9.33 11.12 30.37
C PHE A 824 7.94 11.69 30.72
N VAL A 825 6.89 10.86 30.68
CA VAL A 825 5.53 11.29 31.03
C VAL A 825 5.47 11.75 32.49
N ARG A 826 6.08 10.99 33.41
CA ARG A 826 6.13 11.34 34.84
C ARG A 826 6.73 12.74 35.05
N LEU A 827 7.86 13.03 34.42
CA LEU A 827 8.56 14.32 34.56
C LEU A 827 7.72 15.50 34.03
N ILE A 828 7.08 15.35 32.87
CA ILE A 828 6.16 16.38 32.33
C ILE A 828 5.03 16.67 33.31
N LEU A 829 4.36 15.61 33.80
CA LEU A 829 3.20 15.77 34.68
C LEU A 829 3.57 16.35 36.05
N ILE A 830 4.72 15.96 36.61
CA ILE A 830 5.25 16.57 37.85
C ILE A 830 5.48 18.06 37.64
N GLN A 831 6.11 18.46 36.53
CA GLN A 831 6.42 19.87 36.27
C GLN A 831 5.16 20.72 36.09
N ILE A 832 4.15 20.19 35.39
CA ILE A 832 2.83 20.81 35.23
C ILE A 832 2.13 20.97 36.58
N LYS A 833 2.22 19.95 37.43
CA LYS A 833 1.61 19.95 38.77
C LYS A 833 2.27 20.97 39.70
N ILE A 834 3.60 21.11 39.65
CA ILE A 834 4.36 22.14 40.38
C ILE A 834 3.90 23.54 39.96
N LYS A 835 3.69 23.77 38.66
CA LYS A 835 3.30 25.07 38.11
C LYS A 835 1.84 25.48 38.32
N SER A 836 1.03 24.71 39.05
CA SER A 836 -0.38 24.98 39.42
C SER A 836 -1.16 25.85 38.41
N ASN A 837 -1.92 25.21 37.50
CA ASN A 837 -2.69 25.79 36.38
C ASN A 837 -1.96 25.93 35.03
N HIS A 838 -0.93 25.12 34.76
CA HIS A 838 -0.36 25.07 33.41
C HIS A 838 -1.41 24.62 32.36
N PRO A 839 -1.47 25.24 31.17
CA PRO A 839 -2.54 25.03 30.18
C PRO A 839 -2.42 23.76 29.35
N LEU A 840 -1.35 22.96 29.51
CA LEU A 840 -1.18 21.70 28.78
C LEU A 840 -2.37 20.77 29.08
N ARG A 841 -2.97 20.23 28.01
CA ARG A 841 -4.15 19.32 28.06
C ARG A 841 -4.02 18.12 27.15
N LEU A 842 -3.09 18.15 26.20
CA LEU A 842 -2.82 17.06 25.29
C LEU A 842 -1.31 16.84 25.15
N LEU A 843 -0.88 15.62 25.44
CA LEU A 843 0.48 15.13 25.22
C LEU A 843 0.41 13.97 24.22
N CYS A 844 1.13 14.08 23.11
CA CYS A 844 1.22 13.07 22.06
C CYS A 844 2.67 12.64 21.85
N PHE A 845 2.95 11.35 21.73
CA PHE A 845 4.29 10.89 21.41
C PHE A 845 4.35 9.53 20.70
N CYS A 846 5.38 9.34 19.87
CA CYS A 846 5.60 8.12 19.09
C CYS A 846 6.55 7.15 19.80
N VAL A 847 6.20 5.86 19.83
CA VAL A 847 6.96 4.77 20.44
C VAL A 847 7.03 3.59 19.47
N ALA A 848 8.17 2.90 19.39
CA ALA A 848 8.41 1.85 18.39
C ALA A 848 7.40 0.69 18.41
N ALA A 849 6.77 0.42 19.56
CA ALA A 849 5.71 -0.56 19.75
C ALA A 849 4.75 -0.08 20.84
N ALA A 850 3.81 0.80 20.48
CA ALA A 850 2.75 1.20 21.40
C ALA A 850 1.67 0.11 21.44
N ASP A 851 1.33 -0.37 22.64
CA ASP A 851 0.34 -1.41 22.87
C ASP A 851 -0.56 -1.08 24.08
N ASP A 852 -1.58 -1.89 24.29
CA ASP A 852 -2.50 -1.73 25.42
C ASP A 852 -1.80 -1.94 26.78
N GLU A 853 -0.70 -2.70 26.82
CA GLU A 853 0.08 -2.90 28.05
C GLU A 853 0.78 -1.59 28.48
N MET A 854 1.37 -0.87 27.54
CA MET A 854 1.99 0.43 27.78
C MET A 854 0.97 1.49 28.19
N VAL A 855 -0.21 1.50 27.55
CA VAL A 855 -1.34 2.34 27.96
C VAL A 855 -1.70 2.06 29.42
N HIS A 856 -1.86 0.78 29.78
CA HIS A 856 -2.19 0.39 31.15
C HIS A 856 -1.10 0.75 32.17
N LYS A 857 0.19 0.63 31.81
CA LYS A 857 1.32 1.04 32.65
C LYS A 857 1.28 2.55 32.94
N LEU A 858 1.07 3.37 31.91
CA LEU A 858 0.96 4.82 32.06
C LEU A 858 -0.26 5.21 32.91
N GLU A 859 -1.43 4.62 32.67
CA GLU A 859 -2.63 4.86 33.47
C GLU A 859 -2.41 4.49 34.95
N LYS A 860 -1.75 3.35 35.20
CA LYS A 860 -1.44 2.90 36.55
C LYS A 860 -0.47 3.85 37.26
N MET A 861 0.59 4.28 36.59
CA MET A 861 1.58 5.23 37.13
C MET A 861 0.94 6.59 37.47
N ILE A 862 0.14 7.14 36.55
CA ILE A 862 -0.58 8.41 36.77
C ILE A 862 -1.54 8.32 37.96
N ASN A 863 -2.27 7.22 38.09
CA ASN A 863 -3.22 7.00 39.18
C ASN A 863 -2.52 6.79 40.54
N ILE A 864 -1.49 5.93 40.61
CA ILE A 864 -0.77 5.64 41.87
C ILE A 864 -0.11 6.91 42.42
N GLU A 865 0.47 7.72 41.55
CA GLU A 865 1.19 8.94 41.93
C GLU A 865 0.28 10.19 42.01
N ASN A 866 -1.03 10.03 41.75
CA ASN A 866 -2.02 11.11 41.72
C ASN A 866 -1.57 12.29 40.85
N LEU A 867 -1.05 12.02 39.65
CA LEU A 867 -0.47 13.06 38.79
C LEU A 867 -1.53 13.86 38.02
N LEU A 868 -2.64 13.24 37.62
CA LEU A 868 -3.77 13.86 36.91
C LEU A 868 -5.12 13.36 37.44
N VAL A 869 -6.17 14.13 37.16
CA VAL A 869 -7.59 13.76 37.36
C VAL A 869 -8.30 13.91 36.01
N ASP A 870 -9.31 13.07 35.74
CA ASP A 870 -10.12 13.10 34.51
C ASP A 870 -9.28 13.06 33.21
N PHE A 871 -8.39 12.07 33.12
CA PHE A 871 -7.52 11.84 31.97
C PHE A 871 -7.92 10.61 31.14
N THR A 872 -7.46 10.55 29.89
CA THR A 872 -7.59 9.41 29.00
C THR A 872 -6.26 9.14 28.30
N VAL A 873 -5.82 7.89 28.29
CA VAL A 873 -4.67 7.42 27.51
C VAL A 873 -5.18 6.52 26.39
N LYS A 874 -4.72 6.74 25.15
CA LYS A 874 -5.05 5.89 23.99
C LYS A 874 -3.84 5.73 23.10
N HIS A 875 -3.73 4.61 22.40
CA HIS A 875 -2.74 4.44 21.34
C HIS A 875 -3.42 4.31 19.97
N VAL A 876 -2.74 4.78 18.92
CA VAL A 876 -3.09 4.56 17.51
C VAL A 876 -1.82 4.20 16.77
N MET A 877 -1.71 2.95 16.29
CA MET A 877 -0.46 2.40 15.78
C MET A 877 0.68 2.58 16.80
N ASN A 878 1.68 3.38 16.48
CA ASN A 878 2.86 3.64 17.31
C ASN A 878 2.75 4.94 18.12
N GLU A 879 1.64 5.65 18.06
CA GLU A 879 1.46 6.93 18.77
C GLU A 879 0.60 6.76 20.01
N ILE A 880 0.98 7.41 21.11
CA ILE A 880 0.23 7.48 22.36
C ILE A 880 -0.28 8.91 22.58
N TYR A 881 -1.56 9.00 22.93
CA TYR A 881 -2.29 10.22 23.21
C TYR A 881 -2.74 10.22 24.67
N LEU A 882 -2.20 11.15 25.47
CA LEU A 882 -2.62 11.42 26.84
C LEU A 882 -3.35 12.78 26.88
N GLN A 883 -4.63 12.75 27.20
CA GLN A 883 -5.48 13.94 27.26
C GLN A 883 -6.13 14.08 28.64
N TRP A 884 -6.26 15.30 29.16
CA TRP A 884 -6.94 15.59 30.43
C TRP A 884 -7.68 16.93 30.38
N LYS A 885 -8.47 17.23 31.42
CA LYS A 885 -9.31 18.44 31.51
C LYS A 885 -8.69 19.57 32.34
#